data_AF-A0A1L9P3K9-F1
#
_entry.id   AF-A0A1L9P3K9-F1
#
_cell.length_a   1.000
_cell.length_b   1.000
_cell.length_c   1.000
_cell.angle_alpha   90.00
_cell.angle_beta   90.00
_cell.angle_gamma   90.00
#
_symmetry.space_group_name_H-M   'P 1'
#
loop_
_entity.id
_entity.type
_entity.pdbx_description
1 polymer ?
#
loop_
_entity_poly.entity_id
_entity_poly.type
_entity_poly.pdbx_seq_one_letter_code
_entity_poly.pdbx_strand_id
1 'polypeptide(L)'
;MSAADFVAMVSHPHFLGTPRIQTQHFIGMTKWEKVSETQILGHHQMRVAHQKHADDELKEVTVKGHSHGTGTITYRKIDGVWKFAGIEPHVRWTEFGGEGLFGPPVEETYTSDLTAAVKTLVSQSPSLLSSGSQPFLPPDAPSEAHRARQSILTTTTRLQTLLSSPTDFLHHLTVQNQLLACLQWLGEFQVLACIPLSGSVPIKDVADLAGVPETHMSRIVRMTATAGFLKEPQPGQVAHSALSAPFVTKPSYLDAVMFLAGTVAPAALQMPTATQRFGSSLRPNETAYNIAFNNPATFASTSEQRPKLQRQWPAFLRYGTKDIDDHTTDLLARLDHFRRGNISVVEVGARSIDRATILANLYPSLHITVQIAAPTTGPNSWSSHPQTPYSKHDDLRPLSSSHTNKGNTATSSSSSSSSSSPSSPNITIQQRTPTTTQPISDASVYILHLPSPSPTIPYGSLATRIIAELRAHLDVLRSNPAATLILTPRLLPDPAAVNADTEASARLRDLSLLQLANEREIDLSELMNMLNSVSDSMGSRLYIALLSLSLGIFPVAAQDQTARVWAVFGYTVNGERIPKVFPRHPKSLTPYGAYQLHEAGSAFRDRYVALDGVDSDTSERIVNIAPELLNTEDVKVASTPDTAVLASAQAFMQGVYPPLKESFNSSFYGGDLELADGSSVQAPLGGYQYPSIETFGFDDPQSVMIAGQALCSAHGSANLQYLSSKEFWATYADSAAFYAHLYSQAISGGFDMKGANFANATSISEFLDYQAMHNESLLHNLGQEDVERARWYAGQYVYETNGNTSSSDDVKDGKIRAIAGQGLASNVLDAFESSIKGQGAHGKMTLRFGSSQTAVSFASLLQLDNKQNANFTSLPNQGASFVLELFSLESESYPTFPDPSQLYVRFLFRNGTGADFRSYPLFGYSPSRVVLPYSEFKDNMQGVSLGSIADWCQRCDSSAVFCSGVVPAAKPGVSNPKEDKGGMHPAVAGVVGAAVTVGVLTLFAVVGFFCCLRTNRVRRKSSLGGFKRNSKMASDSDVTFNNPQWGADIKPPAASARGYERHGSWEMANSPPRLANCRVRSSALTDDIEEEWQLHNSMEPVKAREHV
;
A
#
# COMPACT_ATOMS: atom_id res chain seq x y z
N MET A 1 5.08 -33.08 -8.22
CA MET A 1 5.57 -33.02 -9.62
C MET A 1 6.11 -34.39 -10.00
N SER A 2 5.91 -34.85 -11.24
CA SER A 2 6.45 -36.15 -11.68
C SER A 2 7.96 -36.06 -11.94
N ALA A 3 8.67 -37.18 -11.97
CA ALA A 3 10.10 -37.19 -12.30
C ALA A 3 10.37 -36.65 -13.72
N ALA A 4 9.44 -36.86 -14.66
CA ALA A 4 9.53 -36.32 -16.01
C ALA A 4 9.38 -34.79 -16.02
N ASP A 5 8.45 -34.25 -15.22
CA ASP A 5 8.25 -32.80 -15.10
C ASP A 5 9.45 -32.15 -14.40
N PHE A 6 10.02 -32.81 -13.38
CA PHE A 6 11.24 -32.33 -12.71
C PHE A 6 12.42 -32.29 -13.67
N VAL A 7 12.65 -33.36 -14.44
CA VAL A 7 13.73 -33.42 -15.44
C VAL A 7 13.51 -32.36 -16.54
N ALA A 8 12.27 -32.18 -17.01
CA ALA A 8 11.94 -31.14 -17.99
C ALA A 8 12.17 -29.73 -17.45
N MET A 9 11.83 -29.50 -16.18
CA MET A 9 12.06 -28.22 -15.48
C MET A 9 13.55 -27.95 -15.32
N VAL A 10 14.34 -28.90 -14.78
CA VAL A 10 15.78 -28.67 -14.53
C VAL A 10 16.63 -28.65 -15.80
N SER A 11 16.16 -29.30 -16.87
CA SER A 11 16.80 -29.25 -18.19
C SER A 11 16.37 -28.03 -19.02
N HIS A 12 15.44 -27.20 -18.50
CA HIS A 12 14.97 -26.02 -19.20
C HIS A 12 16.11 -24.99 -19.32
N PRO A 13 16.35 -24.38 -20.51
CA PRO A 13 17.41 -23.38 -20.72
C PRO A 13 17.36 -22.13 -19.83
N HIS A 14 16.28 -21.98 -19.04
CA HIS A 14 16.04 -20.85 -18.15
C HIS A 14 16.13 -21.25 -16.66
N PHE A 15 16.41 -22.51 -16.35
CA PHE A 15 16.45 -23.00 -14.96
C PHE A 15 17.87 -23.00 -14.35
N LEU A 16 18.86 -23.62 -15.02
CA LEU A 16 20.27 -23.60 -14.59
C LEU A 16 21.13 -22.58 -15.34
N GLY A 17 20.51 -21.77 -16.21
CA GLY A 17 21.19 -20.74 -16.98
C GLY A 17 21.47 -21.10 -18.44
N THR A 18 21.97 -20.12 -19.19
CA THR A 18 22.36 -20.26 -20.60
C THR A 18 23.86 -20.60 -20.72
N PRO A 19 24.38 -20.99 -21.90
CA PRO A 19 25.82 -21.21 -22.12
C PRO A 19 26.71 -20.01 -21.76
N ARG A 20 26.12 -18.82 -21.59
CA ARG A 20 26.78 -17.58 -21.18
C ARG A 20 26.98 -17.45 -19.67
N ILE A 21 26.55 -18.43 -18.90
CA ILE A 21 26.71 -18.44 -17.44
C ILE A 21 27.78 -19.45 -17.06
N GLN A 22 28.81 -18.97 -16.37
CA GLN A 22 29.83 -19.82 -15.76
C GLN A 22 29.64 -19.86 -14.25
N THR A 23 29.71 -21.07 -13.69
CA THR A 23 29.63 -21.27 -12.24
C THR A 23 30.83 -22.07 -11.74
N GLN A 24 31.28 -21.76 -10.53
CA GLN A 24 32.34 -22.47 -9.83
C GLN A 24 31.93 -22.67 -8.37
N HIS A 25 31.95 -23.93 -7.91
CA HIS A 25 31.59 -24.29 -6.54
C HIS A 25 32.83 -24.78 -5.81
N PHE A 26 33.25 -24.04 -4.79
CA PHE A 26 34.34 -24.43 -3.90
C PHE A 26 33.77 -25.05 -2.63
N ILE A 27 34.16 -26.28 -2.35
CA ILE A 27 33.72 -27.01 -1.15
C ILE A 27 34.84 -26.94 -0.10
N GLY A 28 34.49 -26.41 1.07
CA GLY A 28 35.34 -26.31 2.25
C GLY A 28 35.15 -27.50 3.20
N MET A 29 34.92 -27.21 4.49
CA MET A 29 34.68 -28.24 5.50
C MET A 29 33.46 -29.09 5.18
N THR A 30 33.58 -30.41 5.37
CA THR A 30 32.51 -31.37 5.11
C THR A 30 32.30 -32.28 6.32
N LYS A 31 31.04 -32.54 6.67
CA LYS A 31 30.59 -33.62 7.57
C LYS A 31 29.59 -34.47 6.82
N TRP A 32 29.46 -35.75 7.13
CA TRP A 32 28.36 -36.56 6.63
C TRP A 32 27.72 -37.39 7.75
N GLU A 33 26.48 -37.78 7.52
CA GLU A 33 25.65 -38.57 8.41
C GLU A 33 24.99 -39.69 7.59
N LYS A 34 25.17 -40.94 8.02
CA LYS A 34 24.47 -42.08 7.42
C LYS A 34 23.11 -42.20 8.09
N VAL A 35 22.07 -41.76 7.38
CA VAL A 35 20.67 -41.79 7.85
C VAL A 35 20.10 -43.21 7.75
N SER A 36 20.51 -43.98 6.74
CA SER A 36 20.14 -45.40 6.60
C SER A 36 21.14 -46.17 5.72
N GLU A 37 20.95 -47.48 5.56
CA GLU A 37 21.76 -48.29 4.63
C GLU A 37 21.67 -47.83 3.17
N THR A 38 20.63 -47.06 2.83
CA THR A 38 20.38 -46.53 1.50
C THR A 38 20.40 -45.01 1.42
N GLN A 39 20.69 -44.29 2.50
CA GLN A 39 20.68 -42.82 2.51
C GLN A 39 21.82 -42.21 3.36
N ILE A 40 22.50 -41.21 2.80
CA ILE A 40 23.53 -40.41 3.47
C ILE A 40 23.21 -38.93 3.26
N LEU A 41 23.41 -38.11 4.27
CA LEU A 41 23.41 -36.65 4.19
C LEU A 41 24.85 -36.15 4.30
N GLY A 42 25.29 -35.31 3.38
CA GLY A 42 26.58 -34.61 3.42
C GLY A 42 26.37 -33.13 3.66
N HIS A 43 26.90 -32.58 4.74
CA HIS A 43 26.90 -31.16 5.03
C HIS A 43 28.24 -30.55 4.62
N HIS A 44 28.20 -29.63 3.67
CA HIS A 44 29.37 -29.04 3.03
C HIS A 44 29.37 -27.53 3.25
N GLN A 45 30.47 -26.95 3.69
CA GLN A 45 30.68 -25.52 3.56
C GLN A 45 30.98 -25.20 2.10
N MET A 46 30.34 -24.20 1.52
CA MET A 46 30.45 -23.91 0.09
C MET A 46 30.62 -22.41 -0.16
N ARG A 47 31.49 -22.08 -1.11
CA ARG A 47 31.47 -20.81 -1.84
C ARG A 47 31.11 -21.09 -3.28
N VAL A 48 30.03 -20.50 -3.75
CA VAL A 48 29.54 -20.65 -5.12
C VAL A 48 29.70 -19.32 -5.83
N ALA A 49 30.48 -19.30 -6.91
CA ALA A 49 30.68 -18.12 -7.74
C ALA A 49 29.96 -18.30 -9.07
N HIS A 50 29.17 -17.31 -9.48
CA HIS A 50 28.51 -17.25 -10.78
C HIS A 50 28.92 -15.98 -11.54
N GLN A 51 29.11 -16.12 -12.85
CA GLN A 51 29.39 -15.03 -13.78
C GLN A 51 28.51 -15.18 -15.01
N LYS A 52 27.88 -14.09 -15.45
CA LYS A 52 27.12 -14.02 -16.70
C LYS A 52 27.88 -13.16 -17.70
N HIS A 53 28.02 -13.67 -18.91
CA HIS A 53 28.75 -13.02 -19.99
C HIS A 53 27.80 -12.33 -20.98
N ALA A 54 28.30 -11.29 -21.64
CA ALA A 54 27.54 -10.52 -22.63
C ALA A 54 27.10 -11.38 -23.83
N ASP A 55 28.01 -12.22 -24.31
CA ASP A 55 27.87 -13.01 -25.52
C ASP A 55 28.44 -14.43 -25.36
N ASP A 56 28.34 -15.23 -26.42
CA ASP A 56 28.82 -16.61 -26.47
C ASP A 56 30.36 -16.72 -26.59
N GLU A 57 31.09 -15.60 -26.74
CA GLU A 57 32.56 -15.59 -26.73
C GLU A 57 33.16 -15.57 -25.31
N LEU A 58 32.32 -15.30 -24.29
CA LEU A 58 32.66 -15.35 -22.85
C LEU A 58 33.84 -14.46 -22.43
N LYS A 59 34.08 -13.35 -23.15
CA LYS A 59 35.20 -12.44 -22.84
C LYS A 59 34.85 -11.38 -21.80
N GLU A 60 33.62 -10.88 -21.83
CA GLU A 60 33.16 -9.79 -20.98
C GLU A 60 32.09 -10.28 -20.00
N VAL A 61 32.29 -10.03 -18.71
CA VAL A 61 31.36 -10.40 -17.63
C VAL A 61 30.47 -9.20 -17.33
N THR A 62 29.16 -9.37 -17.54
CA THR A 62 28.16 -8.31 -17.32
C THR A 62 27.56 -8.34 -15.93
N VAL A 63 27.44 -9.54 -15.33
CA VAL A 63 26.90 -9.72 -13.97
C VAL A 63 27.74 -10.75 -13.21
N LYS A 64 28.03 -10.48 -11.94
CA LYS A 64 28.68 -11.41 -11.01
C LYS A 64 27.79 -11.62 -9.80
N GLY A 65 27.78 -12.84 -9.27
CA GLY A 65 27.09 -13.14 -8.02
C GLY A 65 27.81 -14.27 -7.33
N HIS A 66 28.28 -14.04 -6.10
CA HIS A 66 28.86 -15.11 -5.29
C HIS A 66 28.00 -15.35 -4.05
N SER A 67 27.88 -16.61 -3.66
CA SER A 67 27.11 -17.06 -2.51
C SER A 67 28.02 -17.84 -1.58
N HIS A 68 27.93 -17.55 -0.29
CA HIS A 68 28.74 -18.18 0.73
C HIS A 68 27.82 -18.78 1.79
N GLY A 69 28.04 -20.04 2.12
CA GLY A 69 27.13 -20.74 3.02
C GLY A 69 27.51 -22.19 3.23
N THR A 70 26.51 -23.00 3.55
CA THR A 70 26.62 -24.45 3.71
C THR A 70 25.57 -25.13 2.85
N GLY A 71 25.84 -26.27 2.24
CA GLY A 71 24.87 -27.07 1.50
C GLY A 71 24.75 -28.46 2.11
N THR A 72 23.52 -28.93 2.30
CA THR A 72 23.24 -30.31 2.67
C THR A 72 22.92 -31.09 1.41
N ILE A 73 23.78 -32.04 1.03
CA ILE A 73 23.61 -32.91 -0.12
C ILE A 73 23.07 -34.26 0.34
N THR A 74 21.94 -34.67 -0.21
CA THR A 74 21.38 -36.00 0.02
C THR A 74 21.91 -36.97 -1.02
N TYR A 75 22.42 -38.11 -0.57
CA TYR A 75 22.80 -39.24 -1.41
C TYR A 75 21.89 -40.42 -1.13
N ARG A 76 21.44 -41.11 -2.18
CA ARG A 76 20.65 -42.33 -2.08
C ARG A 76 21.34 -43.48 -2.80
N LYS A 77 21.35 -44.66 -2.19
CA LYS A 77 21.88 -45.88 -2.79
C LYS A 77 20.81 -46.49 -3.69
N ILE A 78 21.03 -46.44 -4.99
CA ILE A 78 20.13 -46.98 -6.02
C ILE A 78 20.94 -48.04 -6.79
N ASP A 79 20.41 -49.27 -6.83
CA ASP A 79 21.07 -50.44 -7.45
C ASP A 79 22.49 -50.70 -6.92
N GLY A 80 22.70 -50.47 -5.62
CA GLY A 80 24.00 -50.66 -4.96
C GLY A 80 24.99 -49.49 -5.11
N VAL A 81 24.66 -48.45 -5.89
CA VAL A 81 25.53 -47.28 -6.13
C VAL A 81 24.97 -46.05 -5.45
N TRP A 82 25.81 -45.30 -4.73
CA TRP A 82 25.42 -44.00 -4.16
C TRP A 82 25.27 -42.97 -5.27
N LYS A 83 24.08 -42.39 -5.38
CA LYS A 83 23.75 -41.32 -6.33
C LYS A 83 23.35 -40.06 -5.59
N PHE A 84 23.68 -38.92 -6.16
CA PHE A 84 23.15 -37.63 -5.72
C PHE A 84 21.62 -37.66 -5.85
N ALA A 85 20.92 -37.38 -4.75
CA ALA A 85 19.48 -37.45 -4.66
C ALA A 85 18.84 -36.09 -4.34
N GLY A 86 19.64 -35.09 -3.94
CA GLY A 86 19.18 -33.72 -3.72
C GLY A 86 20.24 -32.84 -3.09
N ILE A 87 20.04 -31.53 -3.14
CA ILE A 87 20.85 -30.52 -2.44
C ILE A 87 19.92 -29.50 -1.81
N GLU A 88 20.25 -29.10 -0.59
CA GLU A 88 19.60 -28.06 0.18
C GLU A 88 20.65 -27.00 0.53
N PRO A 89 20.71 -25.89 -0.23
CA PRO A 89 21.67 -24.82 0.02
C PRO A 89 21.18 -23.88 1.14
N HIS A 90 22.05 -23.60 2.11
CA HIS A 90 21.89 -22.57 3.13
C HIS A 90 22.87 -21.44 2.87
N VAL A 91 22.42 -20.43 2.13
CA VAL A 91 23.20 -19.22 1.85
C VAL A 91 23.22 -18.34 3.09
N ARG A 92 24.41 -18.04 3.63
CA ARG A 92 24.57 -17.15 4.78
C ARG A 92 24.71 -15.70 4.36
N TRP A 93 25.42 -15.45 3.27
CA TRP A 93 25.62 -14.13 2.71
C TRP A 93 26.03 -14.21 1.23
N THR A 94 25.87 -13.09 0.52
CA THR A 94 26.16 -12.99 -0.92
C THR A 94 27.03 -11.77 -1.23
N GLU A 95 27.90 -11.90 -2.22
CA GLU A 95 28.70 -10.81 -2.80
C GLU A 95 28.10 -10.39 -4.15
N PHE A 96 28.17 -9.10 -4.48
CA PHE A 96 27.86 -8.50 -5.80
C PHE A 96 26.38 -8.42 -6.26
N GLY A 97 25.40 -8.75 -5.40
CA GLY A 97 23.98 -8.42 -5.65
C GLY A 97 23.38 -8.98 -6.94
N GLY A 98 23.41 -10.31 -7.10
CA GLY A 98 23.14 -11.07 -8.34
C GLY A 98 21.73 -11.00 -8.96
N GLU A 99 21.08 -9.84 -8.98
CA GLU A 99 19.87 -9.60 -9.76
C GLU A 99 20.17 -9.74 -11.27
N GLY A 100 19.30 -10.44 -12.01
CA GLY A 100 19.45 -10.64 -13.46
C GLY A 100 20.40 -11.78 -13.88
N LEU A 101 20.92 -12.56 -12.92
CA LEU A 101 21.79 -13.71 -13.22
C LEU A 101 21.03 -14.83 -13.96
N PHE A 102 19.82 -15.17 -13.52
CA PHE A 102 19.02 -16.29 -14.07
C PHE A 102 17.64 -15.92 -14.66
N GLY A 103 17.37 -14.64 -14.96
CA GLY A 103 16.08 -14.17 -15.54
C GLY A 103 16.14 -13.79 -17.03
N PRO A 104 14.98 -13.75 -17.74
CA PRO A 104 14.86 -13.15 -19.07
C PRO A 104 14.95 -11.61 -18.96
N PRO A 105 15.38 -10.92 -20.04
CA PRO A 105 15.38 -9.46 -20.06
C PRO A 105 13.95 -8.88 -19.98
N VAL A 106 13.79 -7.71 -19.36
CA VAL A 106 12.53 -6.95 -19.12
C VAL A 106 11.76 -6.59 -20.40
N GLU A 107 12.29 -6.90 -21.58
CA GLU A 107 11.75 -6.49 -22.88
C GLU A 107 10.62 -7.38 -23.44
N GLU A 108 10.27 -8.53 -22.84
CA GLU A 108 9.36 -9.52 -23.45
C GLU A 108 7.88 -9.51 -22.97
N THR A 109 7.47 -8.70 -21.99
CA THR A 109 6.12 -8.79 -21.40
C THR A 109 5.01 -8.16 -22.27
N TYR A 110 5.22 -6.95 -22.82
CA TYR A 110 4.17 -6.22 -23.56
C TYR A 110 3.79 -6.84 -24.91
N THR A 111 4.75 -7.48 -25.56
CA THR A 111 4.57 -8.15 -26.85
C THR A 111 3.72 -9.42 -26.72
N SER A 112 3.83 -10.14 -25.60
CA SER A 112 3.09 -11.38 -25.37
C SER A 112 1.58 -11.13 -25.16
N ASP A 113 1.22 -10.15 -24.33
CA ASP A 113 -0.17 -9.77 -24.02
C ASP A 113 -0.90 -9.19 -25.23
N LEU A 114 -0.24 -8.28 -25.96
CA LEU A 114 -0.79 -7.70 -27.18
C LEU A 114 -1.00 -8.78 -28.24
N THR A 115 -0.05 -9.71 -28.37
CA THR A 115 -0.17 -10.83 -29.32
C THR A 115 -1.32 -11.76 -28.96
N ALA A 116 -1.54 -12.05 -27.67
CA ALA A 116 -2.64 -12.89 -27.20
C ALA A 116 -4.01 -12.22 -27.42
N ALA A 117 -4.13 -10.93 -27.11
CA ALA A 117 -5.35 -10.16 -27.31
C ALA A 117 -5.70 -10.03 -28.81
N VAL A 118 -4.70 -9.76 -29.66
CA VAL A 118 -4.88 -9.71 -31.12
C VAL A 118 -5.29 -11.07 -31.68
N LYS A 119 -4.64 -12.16 -31.26
CA LYS A 119 -5.01 -13.53 -31.69
C LYS A 119 -6.46 -13.86 -31.31
N THR A 120 -6.89 -13.50 -30.11
CA THR A 120 -8.27 -13.71 -29.63
C THR A 120 -9.27 -12.90 -30.46
N LEU A 121 -8.96 -11.64 -30.76
CA LEU A 121 -9.83 -10.80 -31.58
C LEU A 121 -9.97 -11.34 -33.01
N VAL A 122 -8.86 -11.81 -33.60
CA VAL A 122 -8.83 -12.40 -34.94
C VAL A 122 -9.56 -13.74 -34.99
N SER A 123 -9.43 -14.59 -33.96
CA SER A 123 -10.13 -15.88 -33.92
C SER A 123 -11.63 -15.73 -33.73
N GLN A 124 -12.06 -14.77 -32.90
CA GLN A 124 -13.49 -14.53 -32.61
C GLN A 124 -14.19 -13.68 -33.68
N SER A 125 -13.44 -12.99 -34.54
CA SER A 125 -14.00 -12.19 -35.64
C SER A 125 -13.08 -12.23 -36.87
N PRO A 126 -13.02 -13.37 -37.59
CA PRO A 126 -12.18 -13.54 -38.78
C PRO A 126 -12.48 -12.52 -39.89
N SER A 127 -13.72 -12.02 -39.92
CA SER A 127 -14.22 -11.03 -40.87
C SER A 127 -13.59 -9.63 -40.72
N LEU A 128 -12.97 -9.31 -39.58
CA LEU A 128 -12.23 -8.05 -39.36
C LEU A 128 -11.02 -7.90 -40.29
N LEU A 129 -10.44 -9.02 -40.75
CA LEU A 129 -9.29 -9.02 -41.65
C LEU A 129 -9.69 -9.15 -43.13
N SER A 130 -10.94 -9.55 -43.43
CA SER A 130 -11.35 -9.95 -44.78
C SER A 130 -12.25 -8.96 -45.51
N SER A 131 -12.47 -7.75 -45.00
CA SER A 131 -13.36 -6.77 -45.63
C SER A 131 -12.95 -5.33 -45.31
N GLY A 132 -12.60 -4.55 -46.33
CA GLY A 132 -12.32 -3.11 -46.24
C GLY A 132 -13.53 -2.24 -45.86
N SER A 133 -14.60 -2.83 -45.33
CA SER A 133 -15.92 -2.20 -45.19
C SER A 133 -16.44 -2.09 -43.75
N GLN A 134 -15.92 -2.85 -42.76
CA GLN A 134 -16.36 -2.69 -41.36
C GLN A 134 -15.23 -2.90 -40.34
N PRO A 135 -14.70 -1.81 -39.73
CA PRO A 135 -13.69 -1.85 -38.68
C PRO A 135 -14.28 -1.92 -37.26
N PHE A 136 -15.59 -2.09 -37.11
CA PHE A 136 -16.26 -2.15 -35.80
C PHE A 136 -16.70 -3.57 -35.48
N LEU A 137 -16.36 -4.03 -34.27
CA LEU A 137 -17.00 -5.18 -33.66
C LEU A 137 -18.51 -4.88 -33.53
N PRO A 138 -19.39 -5.72 -34.10
CA PRO A 138 -20.83 -5.57 -33.94
C PRO A 138 -21.22 -5.55 -32.45
N PRO A 139 -22.29 -4.84 -32.04
CA PRO A 139 -22.75 -4.83 -30.64
C PRO A 139 -23.14 -6.20 -30.09
N ASP A 140 -23.46 -7.14 -30.97
CA ASP A 140 -23.82 -8.54 -30.70
C ASP A 140 -22.62 -9.51 -30.76
N ALA A 141 -21.40 -8.99 -30.93
CA ALA A 141 -20.21 -9.82 -30.95
C ALA A 141 -19.95 -10.49 -29.58
N PRO A 142 -19.26 -11.65 -29.55
CA PRO A 142 -18.94 -12.33 -28.31
C PRO A 142 -18.25 -11.41 -27.29
N SER A 143 -18.60 -11.54 -26.01
CA SER A 143 -18.03 -10.70 -24.93
C SER A 143 -16.49 -10.75 -24.87
N GLU A 144 -15.90 -11.86 -25.31
CA GLU A 144 -14.45 -12.07 -25.43
C GLU A 144 -13.82 -11.18 -26.50
N ALA A 145 -14.51 -10.95 -27.62
CA ALA A 145 -14.04 -10.06 -28.67
C ALA A 145 -14.07 -8.60 -28.21
N HIS A 146 -15.12 -8.19 -27.49
CA HIS A 146 -15.19 -6.86 -26.87
C HIS A 146 -14.09 -6.66 -25.81
N ARG A 147 -13.83 -7.68 -24.97
CA ARG A 147 -12.72 -7.67 -24.00
C ARG A 147 -11.36 -7.57 -24.68
N ALA A 148 -11.11 -8.36 -25.72
CA ALA A 148 -9.88 -8.33 -26.49
C ALA A 148 -9.65 -6.95 -27.14
N ARG A 149 -10.70 -6.36 -27.74
CA ARG A 149 -10.64 -4.99 -28.28
C ARG A 149 -10.29 -3.97 -27.20
N GLN A 150 -10.92 -4.05 -26.03
CA GLN A 150 -10.64 -3.13 -24.92
C GLN A 150 -9.20 -3.27 -24.43
N SER A 151 -8.71 -4.50 -24.27
CA SER A 151 -7.31 -4.79 -23.89
C SER A 151 -6.30 -4.22 -24.90
N ILE A 152 -6.55 -4.37 -26.20
CA ILE A 152 -5.71 -3.80 -27.26
C ILE A 152 -5.68 -2.27 -27.17
N LEU A 153 -6.84 -1.63 -27.04
CA LEU A 153 -6.92 -0.17 -26.92
C LEU A 153 -6.17 0.34 -25.69
N THR A 154 -6.39 -0.27 -24.52
CA THR A 154 -5.70 0.11 -23.29
C THR A 154 -4.18 -0.09 -23.38
N THR A 155 -3.73 -1.20 -23.95
CA THR A 155 -2.29 -1.47 -24.14
C THR A 155 -1.67 -0.48 -25.11
N THR A 156 -2.36 -0.15 -26.21
CA THR A 156 -1.89 0.82 -27.19
C THR A 156 -1.78 2.22 -26.59
N THR A 157 -2.78 2.65 -25.81
CA THR A 157 -2.73 3.95 -25.12
C THR A 157 -1.55 4.01 -24.15
N ARG A 158 -1.31 2.94 -23.36
CA ARG A 158 -0.14 2.86 -22.46
C ARG A 158 1.19 2.95 -23.21
N LEU A 159 1.33 2.22 -24.31
CA LEU A 159 2.53 2.29 -25.16
C LEU A 159 2.72 3.71 -25.73
N GLN A 160 1.65 4.35 -26.20
CA GLN A 160 1.70 5.73 -26.65
C GLN A 160 2.16 6.67 -25.53
N THR A 161 1.63 6.55 -24.31
CA THR A 161 2.07 7.36 -23.17
C THR A 161 3.54 7.16 -22.83
N LEU A 162 4.05 5.93 -22.87
CA LEU A 162 5.46 5.62 -22.59
C LEU A 162 6.41 6.18 -23.65
N LEU A 163 5.99 6.18 -24.91
CA LEU A 163 6.82 6.60 -26.04
C LEU A 163 6.72 8.09 -26.37
N SER A 164 5.71 8.78 -25.85
CA SER A 164 5.43 10.17 -26.21
C SER A 164 6.51 11.12 -25.67
N SER A 165 7.14 11.88 -26.57
CA SER A 165 7.92 13.06 -26.19
C SER A 165 7.01 14.28 -25.99
N PRO A 166 7.51 15.38 -25.39
CA PRO A 166 6.76 16.63 -25.30
C PRO A 166 6.30 17.17 -26.66
N THR A 167 7.07 16.96 -27.72
CA THR A 167 6.69 17.37 -29.09
C THR A 167 5.56 16.52 -29.64
N ASP A 168 5.55 15.22 -29.38
CA ASP A 168 4.48 14.31 -29.81
C ASP A 168 3.17 14.65 -29.13
N PHE A 169 3.22 14.98 -27.84
CA PHE A 169 2.06 15.43 -27.08
C PHE A 169 1.46 16.73 -27.66
N LEU A 170 2.28 17.75 -27.92
CA LEU A 170 1.82 19.01 -28.51
C LEU A 170 1.27 18.82 -29.93
N HIS A 171 1.92 17.97 -30.73
CA HIS A 171 1.46 17.64 -32.07
C HIS A 171 0.09 16.94 -32.01
N HIS A 172 -0.08 15.96 -31.10
CA HIS A 172 -1.35 15.29 -30.89
C HIS A 172 -2.47 16.28 -30.53
N LEU A 173 -2.24 17.17 -29.56
CA LEU A 173 -3.20 18.21 -29.19
C LEU A 173 -3.58 19.10 -30.37
N THR A 174 -2.60 19.49 -31.20
CA THR A 174 -2.81 20.33 -32.38
C THR A 174 -3.72 19.63 -33.40
N VAL A 175 -3.46 18.34 -33.67
CA VAL A 175 -4.27 17.54 -34.58
C VAL A 175 -5.68 17.35 -34.05
N GLN A 176 -5.85 17.01 -32.75
CA GLN A 176 -7.17 16.84 -32.15
C GLN A 176 -7.99 18.13 -32.18
N ASN A 177 -7.38 19.27 -31.88
CA ASN A 177 -8.03 20.58 -31.97
C ASN A 177 -8.50 20.88 -33.41
N GLN A 178 -7.66 20.60 -34.41
CA GLN A 178 -8.01 20.80 -35.80
C GLN A 178 -9.13 19.86 -36.27
N LEU A 179 -9.12 18.59 -35.82
CA LEU A 179 -10.20 17.64 -36.10
C LEU A 179 -11.53 18.10 -35.49
N LEU A 180 -11.52 18.58 -34.24
CA LEU A 180 -12.72 19.11 -33.58
C LEU A 180 -13.30 20.29 -34.36
N ALA A 181 -12.46 21.23 -34.82
CA ALA A 181 -12.87 22.35 -35.65
C ALA A 181 -13.47 21.89 -36.99
N CYS A 182 -12.87 20.88 -37.64
CA CYS A 182 -13.41 20.29 -38.86
C CYS A 182 -14.78 19.64 -38.64
N LEU A 183 -14.97 18.90 -37.54
CA LEU A 183 -16.25 18.28 -37.20
C LEU A 183 -17.34 19.32 -36.92
N GLN A 184 -16.99 20.42 -36.23
CA GLN A 184 -17.90 21.54 -36.04
C GLN A 184 -18.33 22.15 -37.38
N TRP A 185 -17.38 22.37 -38.30
CA TRP A 185 -17.67 22.90 -39.63
C TRP A 185 -18.59 21.96 -40.42
N LEU A 186 -18.27 20.66 -40.45
CA LEU A 186 -19.11 19.65 -41.12
C LEU A 186 -20.55 19.62 -40.56
N GLY A 187 -20.69 19.80 -39.24
CA GLY A 187 -21.98 19.84 -38.58
C GLY A 187 -22.78 21.11 -38.87
N GLU A 188 -22.17 22.31 -38.82
CA GLU A 188 -22.88 23.57 -39.09
C GLU A 188 -23.38 23.67 -40.54
N PHE A 189 -22.61 23.16 -41.50
CA PHE A 189 -23.00 23.14 -42.91
C PHE A 189 -23.76 21.86 -43.31
N GLN A 190 -24.11 20.99 -42.36
CA GLN A 190 -24.84 19.74 -42.57
C GLN A 190 -24.24 18.81 -43.63
N VAL A 191 -22.92 18.89 -43.85
CA VAL A 191 -22.21 18.21 -44.95
C VAL A 191 -22.37 16.69 -44.87
N LEU A 192 -22.41 16.14 -43.65
CA LEU A 192 -22.56 14.70 -43.46
C LEU A 192 -23.91 14.19 -44.01
N ALA A 193 -24.98 14.98 -43.96
CA ALA A 193 -26.27 14.59 -44.52
C ALA A 193 -26.30 14.65 -46.05
N CYS A 194 -25.36 15.39 -46.67
CA CYS A 194 -25.24 15.56 -48.11
C CYS A 194 -24.44 14.42 -48.79
N ILE A 195 -23.79 13.54 -48.00
CA ILE A 195 -23.00 12.42 -48.51
C ILE A 195 -23.87 11.14 -48.43
N PRO A 196 -23.95 10.31 -49.49
CA PRO A 196 -24.71 9.08 -49.44
C PRO A 196 -24.12 8.09 -48.42
N LEU A 197 -24.98 7.39 -47.67
CA LEU A 197 -24.57 6.37 -46.68
C LEU A 197 -23.78 5.20 -47.30
N SER A 198 -23.92 4.98 -48.60
CA SER A 198 -23.21 3.94 -49.34
C SER A 198 -22.76 4.48 -50.70
N GLY A 199 -21.52 4.18 -51.08
CA GLY A 199 -20.89 4.71 -52.30
C GLY A 199 -20.12 6.02 -52.07
N SER A 200 -19.67 6.64 -53.16
CA SER A 200 -18.98 7.93 -53.15
C SER A 200 -19.70 8.94 -54.04
N VAL A 201 -19.49 10.23 -53.78
CA VAL A 201 -20.07 11.36 -54.51
C VAL A 201 -18.98 12.40 -54.81
N PRO A 202 -19.03 13.14 -55.93
CA PRO A 202 -18.08 14.22 -56.18
C PRO A 202 -18.10 15.26 -55.06
N ILE A 203 -16.91 15.69 -54.59
CA ILE A 203 -16.78 16.72 -53.54
C ILE A 203 -17.47 18.02 -53.97
N LYS A 204 -17.37 18.35 -55.27
CA LYS A 204 -18.03 19.52 -55.85
C LYS A 204 -19.54 19.50 -55.65
N ASP A 205 -20.20 18.37 -55.93
CA ASP A 205 -21.66 18.25 -55.80
C ASP A 205 -22.11 18.41 -54.34
N VAL A 206 -21.34 17.88 -53.39
CA VAL A 206 -21.59 18.05 -51.95
C VAL A 206 -21.35 19.50 -51.52
N ALA A 207 -20.30 20.15 -52.05
CA ALA A 207 -19.98 21.54 -51.76
C ALA A 207 -21.06 22.50 -52.28
N ASP A 208 -21.55 22.26 -53.51
CA ASP A 208 -22.65 23.00 -54.13
C ASP A 208 -23.95 22.81 -53.33
N LEU A 209 -24.24 21.58 -52.89
CA LEU A 209 -25.44 21.26 -52.07
C LEU A 209 -25.38 21.88 -50.67
N ALA A 210 -24.21 21.87 -50.03
CA ALA A 210 -24.00 22.45 -48.69
C ALA A 210 -23.79 23.97 -48.72
N GLY A 211 -23.66 24.58 -49.91
CA GLY A 211 -23.49 26.03 -50.07
C GLY A 211 -22.12 26.56 -49.63
N VAL A 212 -21.04 25.80 -49.85
CA VAL A 212 -19.69 26.13 -49.38
C VAL A 212 -18.64 25.97 -50.49
N PRO A 213 -17.47 26.66 -50.42
CA PRO A 213 -16.43 26.52 -51.45
C PRO A 213 -15.86 25.10 -51.53
N GLU A 214 -15.77 24.54 -52.75
CA GLU A 214 -15.18 23.22 -53.03
C GLU A 214 -13.76 23.08 -52.46
N THR A 215 -12.97 24.15 -52.52
CA THR A 215 -11.59 24.17 -52.00
C THR A 215 -11.54 24.01 -50.48
N HIS A 216 -12.50 24.58 -49.75
CA HIS A 216 -12.61 24.42 -48.30
C HIS A 216 -13.07 23.01 -47.96
N MET A 217 -14.10 22.51 -48.65
CA MET A 217 -14.59 21.16 -48.44
C MET A 217 -13.51 20.11 -48.67
N SER A 218 -12.76 20.23 -49.78
CA SER A 218 -11.67 19.32 -50.10
C SER A 218 -10.62 19.24 -48.99
N ARG A 219 -10.24 20.39 -48.40
CA ARG A 219 -9.26 20.44 -47.31
C ARG A 219 -9.79 19.79 -46.03
N ILE A 220 -11.07 19.98 -45.72
CA ILE A 220 -11.72 19.43 -44.52
C ILE A 220 -11.94 17.92 -44.66
N VAL A 221 -12.39 17.46 -45.82
CA VAL A 221 -12.51 16.02 -46.14
C VAL A 221 -11.15 15.34 -45.99
N ARG A 222 -10.08 15.93 -46.54
CA ARG A 222 -8.72 15.37 -46.41
C ARG A 222 -8.22 15.35 -44.97
N MET A 223 -8.43 16.43 -44.21
CA MET A 223 -8.04 16.47 -42.80
C MET A 223 -8.77 15.40 -41.99
N THR A 224 -10.09 15.28 -42.14
CA THR A 224 -10.90 14.28 -41.42
C THR A 224 -10.63 12.85 -41.89
N ALA A 225 -10.21 12.66 -43.13
CA ALA A 225 -9.75 11.36 -43.64
C ALA A 225 -8.46 10.86 -42.96
N THR A 226 -7.59 11.75 -42.47
CA THR A 226 -6.39 11.34 -41.70
C THR A 226 -6.74 10.61 -40.39
N ALA A 227 -7.91 10.90 -39.82
CA ALA A 227 -8.45 10.23 -38.63
C ALA A 227 -9.39 9.05 -38.99
N GLY A 228 -9.50 8.70 -40.28
CA GLY A 228 -10.42 7.68 -40.76
C GLY A 228 -11.91 8.06 -40.66
N PHE A 229 -12.24 9.34 -40.40
CA PHE A 229 -13.62 9.78 -40.23
C PHE A 229 -14.39 9.83 -41.56
N LEU A 230 -13.87 10.52 -42.58
CA LEU A 230 -14.38 10.46 -43.96
C LEU A 230 -13.36 9.71 -44.85
N LYS A 231 -13.75 9.41 -46.10
CA LYS A 231 -12.86 8.80 -47.10
C LYS A 231 -12.88 9.60 -48.39
N GLU A 232 -11.72 9.75 -49.03
CA GLU A 232 -11.57 10.20 -50.42
C GLU A 232 -11.14 8.99 -51.28
N PRO A 233 -12.09 8.11 -51.68
CA PRO A 233 -11.75 6.84 -52.35
C PRO A 233 -11.10 7.05 -53.72
N GLN A 234 -11.43 8.15 -54.38
CA GLN A 234 -10.78 8.64 -55.59
C GLN A 234 -10.55 10.14 -55.45
N PRO A 235 -9.52 10.72 -56.09
CA PRO A 235 -9.30 12.17 -56.06
C PRO A 235 -10.56 12.94 -56.46
N GLY A 236 -11.01 13.87 -55.61
CA GLY A 236 -12.21 14.68 -55.85
C GLY A 236 -13.55 14.00 -55.52
N GLN A 237 -13.55 12.79 -54.95
CA GLN A 237 -14.74 12.08 -54.47
C GLN A 237 -14.74 11.98 -52.95
N VAL A 238 -15.91 12.02 -52.30
CA VAL A 238 -16.06 11.81 -50.87
C VAL A 238 -17.04 10.68 -50.60
N ALA A 239 -16.75 9.88 -49.57
CA ALA A 239 -17.62 8.83 -49.07
C ALA A 239 -17.61 8.80 -47.54
N HIS A 240 -18.69 8.30 -46.95
CA HIS A 240 -18.69 7.95 -45.53
C HIS A 240 -17.69 6.83 -45.24
N SER A 241 -17.10 6.89 -44.05
CA SER A 241 -16.44 5.75 -43.43
C SER A 241 -17.41 5.08 -42.45
N ALA A 242 -17.03 3.92 -41.92
CA ALA A 242 -17.79 3.29 -40.84
C ALA A 242 -17.87 4.16 -39.57
N LEU A 243 -16.96 5.12 -39.38
CA LEU A 243 -16.97 6.05 -38.25
C LEU A 243 -17.91 7.24 -38.48
N SER A 244 -18.02 7.77 -39.71
CA SER A 244 -18.87 8.93 -40.00
C SER A 244 -20.31 8.59 -40.38
N ALA A 245 -20.59 7.43 -40.97
CA ALA A 245 -21.97 7.04 -41.32
C ALA A 245 -22.93 7.05 -40.10
N PRO A 246 -22.53 6.57 -38.90
CA PRO A 246 -23.37 6.63 -37.71
C PRO A 246 -23.77 8.04 -37.27
N PHE A 247 -23.01 9.09 -37.63
CA PHE A 247 -23.35 10.47 -37.29
C PHE A 247 -24.59 10.97 -38.05
N VAL A 248 -24.96 10.32 -39.15
CA VAL A 248 -26.19 10.60 -39.91
C VAL A 248 -27.36 9.77 -39.39
N THR A 249 -27.14 8.47 -39.13
CA THR A 249 -28.21 7.56 -38.69
C THR A 249 -28.56 7.74 -37.21
N LYS A 250 -27.65 8.27 -36.39
CA LYS A 250 -27.84 8.56 -34.96
C LYS A 250 -27.49 10.03 -34.68
N PRO A 251 -28.48 10.96 -34.79
CA PRO A 251 -28.24 12.40 -34.64
C PRO A 251 -27.61 12.83 -33.32
N SER A 252 -27.73 12.00 -32.27
CA SER A 252 -27.14 12.27 -30.96
C SER A 252 -25.61 12.29 -30.96
N TYR A 253 -24.93 11.57 -31.88
CA TYR A 253 -23.48 11.72 -32.04
C TYR A 253 -23.10 13.10 -32.55
N LEU A 254 -23.88 13.62 -33.52
CA LEU A 254 -23.67 14.97 -34.03
C LEU A 254 -23.97 16.01 -32.94
N ASP A 255 -25.04 15.83 -32.17
CA ASP A 255 -25.35 16.72 -31.04
C ASP A 255 -24.21 16.77 -30.01
N ALA A 256 -23.63 15.62 -29.67
CA ALA A 256 -22.52 15.53 -28.72
C ALA A 256 -21.27 16.30 -29.20
N VAL A 257 -20.85 16.10 -30.46
CA VAL A 257 -19.66 16.81 -30.99
C VAL A 257 -19.92 18.30 -31.18
N MET A 258 -21.13 18.68 -31.59
CA MET A 258 -21.50 20.09 -31.74
C MET A 258 -21.55 20.81 -30.39
N PHE A 259 -21.93 20.12 -29.30
CA PHE A 259 -21.86 20.65 -27.95
C PHE A 259 -20.41 20.82 -27.47
N LEU A 260 -19.57 19.80 -27.71
CA LEU A 260 -18.15 19.83 -27.36
C LEU A 260 -17.45 21.03 -28.02
N ALA A 261 -17.59 21.17 -29.34
CA ALA A 261 -16.94 22.23 -30.10
C ALA A 261 -17.56 23.61 -29.87
N GLY A 262 -18.90 23.67 -29.82
CA GLY A 262 -19.64 24.92 -29.77
C GLY A 262 -19.90 25.46 -28.37
N THR A 263 -19.64 24.70 -27.30
CA THR A 263 -19.98 25.10 -25.92
C THR A 263 -18.88 24.74 -24.91
N VAL A 264 -18.51 23.47 -24.81
CA VAL A 264 -17.56 23.01 -23.77
C VAL A 264 -16.14 23.54 -24.03
N ALA A 265 -15.59 23.35 -25.23
CA ALA A 265 -14.23 23.78 -25.53
C ALA A 265 -14.02 25.31 -25.43
N PRO A 266 -14.92 26.17 -25.96
CA PRO A 266 -14.83 27.61 -25.75
C PRO A 266 -14.90 28.02 -24.27
N ALA A 267 -15.76 27.38 -23.47
CA ALA A 267 -15.84 27.63 -22.03
C ALA A 267 -14.55 27.19 -21.31
N ALA A 268 -14.06 25.97 -21.59
CA ALA A 268 -12.82 25.44 -21.01
C ALA A 268 -11.61 26.35 -21.26
N LEU A 269 -11.47 26.90 -22.47
CA LEU A 269 -10.38 27.82 -22.82
C LEU A 269 -10.47 29.18 -22.12
N GLN A 270 -11.64 29.57 -21.59
CA GLN A 270 -11.82 30.78 -20.78
C GLN A 270 -11.68 30.53 -19.28
N MET A 271 -11.38 29.30 -18.86
CA MET A 271 -11.19 28.97 -17.44
C MET A 271 -10.12 29.85 -16.76
N PRO A 272 -8.94 30.13 -17.35
CA PRO A 272 -7.96 31.02 -16.73
C PRO A 272 -8.50 32.44 -16.50
N THR A 273 -9.20 32.99 -17.51
CA THR A 273 -9.82 34.32 -17.42
C THR A 273 -10.91 34.35 -16.34
N ALA A 274 -11.71 33.28 -16.25
CA ALA A 274 -12.74 33.15 -15.22
C ALA A 274 -12.14 33.10 -13.82
N THR A 275 -11.08 32.30 -13.60
CA THR A 275 -10.38 32.23 -12.32
C THR A 275 -9.77 33.57 -11.93
N GLN A 276 -9.14 34.29 -12.88
CA GLN A 276 -8.59 35.62 -12.61
C GLN A 276 -9.67 36.65 -12.24
N ARG A 277 -10.83 36.59 -12.91
CA ARG A 277 -11.90 37.58 -12.74
C ARG A 277 -12.79 37.31 -11.53
N PHE A 278 -13.11 36.06 -11.26
CA PHE A 278 -14.12 35.65 -10.28
C PHE A 278 -13.56 34.84 -9.10
N GLY A 279 -12.29 34.42 -9.15
CA GLY A 279 -11.65 33.65 -8.08
C GLY A 279 -12.39 32.33 -7.80
N SER A 280 -12.79 32.14 -6.54
CA SER A 280 -13.52 30.97 -6.05
C SER A 280 -15.04 31.17 -5.99
N SER A 281 -15.60 31.99 -6.89
CA SER A 281 -17.05 32.27 -6.89
C SER A 281 -17.86 31.00 -7.12
N LEU A 282 -18.95 30.85 -6.37
CA LEU A 282 -19.93 29.76 -6.50
C LEU A 282 -21.20 30.22 -7.24
N ARG A 283 -21.20 31.41 -7.82
CA ARG A 283 -22.39 31.95 -8.50
C ARG A 283 -22.52 31.32 -9.90
N PRO A 284 -23.71 30.85 -10.29
CA PRO A 284 -23.93 30.14 -11.56
C PRO A 284 -23.91 31.05 -12.81
N ASN A 285 -23.75 32.37 -12.62
CA ASN A 285 -23.59 33.36 -13.69
C ASN A 285 -22.18 34.00 -13.72
N GLU A 286 -21.26 33.52 -12.89
CA GLU A 286 -19.85 33.97 -12.84
C GLU A 286 -18.92 32.82 -13.27
N THR A 287 -19.14 32.29 -14.47
CA THR A 287 -18.49 31.07 -14.99
C THR A 287 -17.62 31.34 -16.21
N ALA A 288 -16.82 30.35 -16.62
CA ALA A 288 -16.07 30.39 -17.86
C ALA A 288 -16.99 30.44 -19.10
N TYR A 289 -18.15 29.78 -19.05
CA TYR A 289 -19.19 29.88 -20.07
C TYR A 289 -19.71 31.33 -20.23
N ASN A 290 -19.97 32.04 -19.14
CA ASN A 290 -20.46 33.43 -19.21
C ASN A 290 -19.45 34.36 -19.91
N ILE A 291 -18.15 34.13 -19.69
CA ILE A 291 -17.08 34.87 -20.36
C ILE A 291 -17.01 34.48 -21.84
N ALA A 292 -16.99 33.19 -22.15
CA ALA A 292 -16.85 32.70 -23.52
C ALA A 292 -17.95 33.19 -24.47
N PHE A 293 -19.19 33.31 -23.96
CA PHE A 293 -20.35 33.72 -24.75
C PHE A 293 -20.81 35.15 -24.49
N ASN A 294 -20.09 35.92 -23.66
CA ASN A 294 -20.46 37.27 -23.22
C ASN A 294 -21.95 37.38 -22.82
N ASN A 295 -22.41 36.42 -22.02
CA ASN A 295 -23.81 36.28 -21.63
C ASN A 295 -23.92 36.35 -20.09
N PRO A 296 -24.68 37.31 -19.51
CA PRO A 296 -24.84 37.41 -18.07
C PRO A 296 -25.85 36.40 -17.47
N ALA A 297 -26.63 35.71 -18.31
CA ALA A 297 -27.61 34.71 -17.86
C ALA A 297 -26.93 33.40 -17.44
N THR A 298 -27.52 32.69 -16.48
CA THR A 298 -27.02 31.36 -16.06
C THR A 298 -27.10 30.35 -17.20
N PHE A 299 -26.27 29.30 -17.17
CA PHE A 299 -26.39 28.21 -18.14
C PHE A 299 -27.79 27.58 -18.12
N ALA A 300 -28.37 27.38 -16.93
CA ALA A 300 -29.73 26.87 -16.76
C ALA A 300 -30.78 27.69 -17.54
N SER A 301 -30.82 29.01 -17.33
CA SER A 301 -31.78 29.89 -18.03
C SER A 301 -31.53 29.96 -19.54
N THR A 302 -30.27 29.92 -19.96
CA THR A 302 -29.92 29.90 -21.40
C THR A 302 -30.33 28.58 -22.05
N SER A 303 -30.18 27.46 -21.35
CA SER A 303 -30.62 26.14 -21.80
C SER A 303 -32.13 26.11 -21.98
N GLU A 304 -32.90 26.63 -21.01
CA GLU A 304 -34.37 26.77 -21.12
C GLU A 304 -34.83 27.55 -22.36
N GLN A 305 -34.08 28.59 -22.75
CA GLN A 305 -34.39 29.41 -23.90
C GLN A 305 -33.90 28.82 -25.23
N ARG A 306 -33.00 27.84 -25.21
CA ARG A 306 -32.35 27.27 -26.40
C ARG A 306 -32.55 25.75 -26.46
N PRO A 307 -33.60 25.27 -27.16
CA PRO A 307 -33.88 23.83 -27.30
C PRO A 307 -32.70 23.00 -27.84
N LYS A 308 -31.83 23.61 -28.67
CA LYS A 308 -30.59 22.98 -29.17
C LYS A 308 -29.68 22.57 -28.01
N LEU A 309 -29.47 23.45 -27.01
CA LEU A 309 -28.63 23.14 -25.85
C LEU A 309 -29.24 22.06 -24.95
N GLN A 310 -30.57 22.07 -24.78
CA GLN A 310 -31.28 21.04 -24.02
C GLN A 310 -31.13 19.64 -24.62
N ARG A 311 -31.11 19.55 -25.95
CA ARG A 311 -30.91 18.27 -26.67
C ARG A 311 -29.44 17.83 -26.65
N GLN A 312 -28.53 18.79 -26.75
CA GLN A 312 -27.10 18.55 -26.93
C GLN A 312 -26.36 18.11 -25.66
N TRP A 313 -26.66 18.73 -24.51
CA TRP A 313 -26.03 18.36 -23.23
C TRP A 313 -26.18 16.86 -22.87
N PRO A 314 -27.39 16.26 -22.92
CA PRO A 314 -27.59 14.84 -22.68
C PRO A 314 -26.76 13.93 -23.60
N ALA A 315 -26.66 14.32 -24.88
CA ALA A 315 -25.92 13.57 -25.88
C ALA A 315 -24.40 13.65 -25.61
N PHE A 316 -23.90 14.83 -25.22
CA PHE A 316 -22.51 15.01 -24.80
C PHE A 316 -22.18 14.20 -23.54
N LEU A 317 -23.04 14.20 -22.54
CA LEU A 317 -22.83 13.34 -21.36
C LEU A 317 -22.70 11.87 -21.78
N ARG A 318 -23.69 11.36 -22.53
CA ARG A 318 -23.72 9.96 -22.99
C ARG A 318 -22.48 9.57 -23.80
N TYR A 319 -22.13 10.34 -24.83
CA TYR A 319 -21.13 9.92 -25.81
C TYR A 319 -19.78 10.62 -25.67
N GLY A 320 -19.76 11.87 -25.20
CA GLY A 320 -18.55 12.67 -25.01
C GLY A 320 -17.82 12.38 -23.69
N THR A 321 -18.56 11.96 -22.65
CA THR A 321 -17.98 11.69 -21.32
C THR A 321 -18.12 10.24 -20.86
N LYS A 322 -18.52 9.36 -21.78
CA LYS A 322 -18.77 7.92 -21.56
C LYS A 322 -19.75 7.66 -20.40
N ASP A 323 -20.83 8.44 -20.30
CA ASP A 323 -21.82 8.24 -19.24
C ASP A 323 -22.48 6.85 -19.37
N ILE A 324 -22.28 6.00 -18.35
CA ILE A 324 -22.57 4.56 -18.34
C ILE A 324 -23.85 4.26 -17.59
N ASP A 325 -24.96 4.40 -18.28
CA ASP A 325 -26.13 3.61 -17.93
C ASP A 325 -25.90 2.12 -18.32
N ASP A 326 -25.10 1.83 -19.36
CA ASP A 326 -24.98 0.48 -19.96
C ASP A 326 -24.21 -0.56 -19.10
N HIS A 327 -23.24 -0.18 -18.26
CA HIS A 327 -22.50 -1.12 -17.39
C HIS A 327 -23.21 -1.46 -16.07
N THR A 328 -24.26 -0.71 -15.70
CA THR A 328 -25.04 -0.99 -14.49
C THR A 328 -25.71 -2.36 -14.56
N THR A 329 -26.14 -2.76 -15.76
CA THR A 329 -26.80 -4.04 -16.01
C THR A 329 -25.86 -5.23 -15.78
N ASP A 330 -24.59 -5.13 -16.23
CA ASP A 330 -23.59 -6.19 -16.03
C ASP A 330 -23.21 -6.37 -14.56
N LEU A 331 -23.14 -5.28 -13.79
CA LEU A 331 -22.85 -5.31 -12.36
C LEU A 331 -24.03 -5.90 -11.57
N LEU A 332 -25.25 -5.43 -11.86
CA LEU A 332 -26.45 -5.95 -11.22
C LEU A 332 -26.63 -7.44 -11.54
N ALA A 333 -26.37 -7.86 -12.79
CA ALA A 333 -26.45 -9.26 -13.18
C ALA A 333 -25.49 -10.19 -12.43
N ARG A 334 -24.44 -9.68 -11.77
CA ARG A 334 -23.46 -10.47 -11.01
C ARG A 334 -23.82 -10.62 -9.53
N LEU A 335 -24.83 -9.92 -9.03
CA LEU A 335 -25.22 -9.99 -7.63
C LEU A 335 -25.89 -11.34 -7.33
N ASP A 336 -25.35 -12.08 -6.37
CA ASP A 336 -25.90 -13.38 -5.94
C ASP A 336 -27.32 -13.27 -5.37
N HIS A 337 -27.74 -12.07 -4.96
CA HIS A 337 -29.12 -11.78 -4.57
C HIS A 337 -30.09 -12.24 -5.65
N PHE A 338 -29.84 -11.99 -6.93
CA PHE A 338 -30.77 -12.34 -8.02
C PHE A 338 -30.79 -13.84 -8.36
N ARG A 339 -29.89 -14.66 -7.78
CA ARG A 339 -29.83 -16.11 -7.99
C ARG A 339 -30.63 -16.91 -6.96
N ARG A 340 -31.14 -16.29 -5.89
CA ARG A 340 -31.83 -16.98 -4.78
C ARG A 340 -33.35 -17.03 -5.00
N GLY A 341 -33.84 -17.97 -5.80
CA GLY A 341 -35.29 -18.27 -5.87
C GLY A 341 -36.16 -17.15 -6.46
N ASN A 342 -37.41 -17.04 -6.01
CA ASN A 342 -38.42 -16.09 -6.51
C ASN A 342 -38.32 -14.76 -5.75
N ILE A 343 -37.81 -13.71 -6.39
CA ILE A 343 -37.46 -12.43 -5.73
C ILE A 343 -38.20 -11.27 -6.38
N SER A 344 -38.77 -10.41 -5.53
CA SER A 344 -39.39 -9.13 -5.91
C SER A 344 -38.37 -7.98 -5.88
N VAL A 345 -38.23 -7.28 -7.01
CA VAL A 345 -37.32 -6.14 -7.18
C VAL A 345 -38.11 -4.90 -7.54
N VAL A 346 -37.86 -3.79 -6.87
CA VAL A 346 -38.42 -2.48 -7.21
C VAL A 346 -37.31 -1.57 -7.71
N GLU A 347 -37.39 -1.16 -8.96
CA GLU A 347 -36.41 -0.28 -9.60
C GLU A 347 -36.97 1.14 -9.71
N VAL A 348 -36.38 2.09 -9.00
CA VAL A 348 -36.89 3.45 -8.83
C VAL A 348 -36.02 4.45 -9.58
N GLY A 349 -36.64 5.30 -10.40
CA GLY A 349 -35.93 6.33 -11.18
C GLY A 349 -35.33 5.82 -12.49
N ALA A 350 -35.81 4.68 -13.00
CA ALA A 350 -35.40 4.14 -14.28
C ALA A 350 -35.84 5.05 -15.46
N ARG A 351 -34.99 5.14 -16.48
CA ARG A 351 -35.25 5.91 -17.71
C ARG A 351 -35.89 5.07 -18.82
N SER A 352 -35.60 3.78 -18.84
CA SER A 352 -36.17 2.79 -19.77
C SER A 352 -36.35 1.45 -19.05
N ILE A 353 -37.00 0.50 -19.72
CA ILE A 353 -37.17 -0.87 -19.24
C ILE A 353 -36.06 -1.81 -19.73
N ASP A 354 -35.06 -1.30 -20.45
CA ASP A 354 -34.06 -2.14 -21.13
C ASP A 354 -33.29 -3.01 -20.13
N ARG A 355 -32.86 -2.40 -19.02
CA ARG A 355 -32.17 -3.09 -17.92
C ARG A 355 -33.05 -4.14 -17.25
N ALA A 356 -34.29 -3.79 -16.91
CA ALA A 356 -35.24 -4.74 -16.35
C ALA A 356 -35.50 -5.92 -17.31
N THR A 357 -35.53 -5.65 -18.61
CA THR A 357 -35.67 -6.67 -19.66
C THR A 357 -34.47 -7.61 -19.69
N ILE A 358 -33.24 -7.07 -19.65
CA ILE A 358 -32.02 -7.88 -19.61
C ILE A 358 -31.98 -8.72 -18.33
N LEU A 359 -32.27 -8.14 -17.16
CA LEU A 359 -32.27 -8.85 -15.88
C LEU A 359 -33.34 -9.94 -15.83
N ALA A 360 -34.55 -9.69 -16.32
CA ALA A 360 -35.61 -10.70 -16.39
C ALA A 360 -35.28 -11.84 -17.36
N ASN A 361 -34.53 -11.57 -18.44
CA ASN A 361 -34.07 -12.60 -19.37
C ASN A 361 -32.95 -13.46 -18.77
N LEU A 362 -32.04 -12.85 -18.00
CA LEU A 362 -30.97 -13.56 -17.31
C LEU A 362 -31.49 -14.38 -16.11
N TYR A 363 -32.52 -13.87 -15.42
CA TYR A 363 -33.10 -14.47 -14.22
C TYR A 363 -34.63 -14.55 -14.33
N PRO A 364 -35.17 -15.62 -14.95
CA PRO A 364 -36.61 -15.78 -15.14
C PRO A 364 -37.44 -15.93 -13.85
N SER A 365 -36.81 -16.03 -12.68
CA SER A 365 -37.46 -16.06 -11.37
C SER A 365 -37.56 -14.68 -10.70
N LEU A 366 -37.09 -13.61 -11.35
CA LEU A 366 -37.25 -12.24 -10.83
C LEU A 366 -38.60 -11.67 -11.24
N HIS A 367 -39.29 -11.04 -10.30
CA HIS A 367 -40.41 -10.14 -10.58
C HIS A 367 -39.96 -8.69 -10.37
N ILE A 368 -39.85 -7.93 -11.45
CA ILE A 368 -39.30 -6.57 -11.44
C ILE A 368 -40.41 -5.56 -11.64
N THR A 369 -40.60 -4.66 -10.67
CA THR A 369 -41.45 -3.48 -10.82
C THR A 369 -40.61 -2.24 -11.11
N VAL A 370 -40.75 -1.69 -12.32
CA VAL A 370 -40.03 -0.50 -12.76
C VAL A 370 -40.89 0.73 -12.48
N GLN A 371 -40.43 1.57 -11.55
CA GLN A 371 -41.04 2.84 -11.17
C GLN A 371 -40.42 4.00 -11.96
N ILE A 372 -41.17 4.46 -12.97
CA ILE A 372 -40.78 5.58 -13.84
C ILE A 372 -41.46 6.86 -13.33
N ALA A 373 -40.74 7.98 -13.39
CA ALA A 373 -41.29 9.28 -12.99
C ALA A 373 -42.49 9.68 -13.89
N ALA A 374 -43.59 10.12 -13.28
CA ALA A 374 -44.73 10.65 -14.03
C ALA A 374 -44.32 11.94 -14.78
N PRO A 375 -44.78 12.16 -16.03
CA PRO A 375 -44.47 13.39 -16.76
C PRO A 375 -45.18 14.58 -16.10
N THR A 376 -44.47 15.29 -15.23
CA THR A 376 -44.96 16.54 -14.63
C THR A 376 -44.60 17.73 -15.51
N THR A 377 -45.59 18.38 -16.12
CA THR A 377 -45.46 19.68 -16.76
C THR A 377 -45.31 20.77 -15.68
N GLY A 378 -44.07 21.14 -15.34
CA GLY A 378 -43.78 22.24 -14.42
C GLY A 378 -42.27 22.43 -14.14
N PRO A 379 -41.84 23.59 -13.60
CA PRO A 379 -40.42 23.92 -13.35
C PRO A 379 -39.72 23.02 -12.31
N ASN A 380 -40.46 22.13 -11.64
CA ASN A 380 -39.96 21.12 -10.70
C ASN A 380 -39.86 19.71 -11.32
N SER A 381 -39.68 19.60 -12.64
CA SER A 381 -39.60 18.28 -13.29
C SER A 381 -38.42 17.46 -12.75
N TRP A 382 -38.70 16.18 -12.51
CA TRP A 382 -37.73 15.16 -12.09
C TRP A 382 -36.88 14.60 -13.23
N SER A 383 -37.12 15.10 -14.43
CA SER A 383 -36.43 14.73 -15.65
C SER A 383 -35.54 15.89 -16.07
N SER A 384 -34.22 15.72 -15.98
CA SER A 384 -33.27 16.58 -16.70
C SER A 384 -33.28 16.33 -18.22
N HIS A 385 -34.21 15.53 -18.75
CA HIS A 385 -34.36 15.22 -20.18
C HIS A 385 -35.81 15.31 -20.67
N PRO A 386 -36.07 15.92 -21.84
CA PRO A 386 -37.32 15.74 -22.54
C PRO A 386 -37.45 14.27 -22.98
N GLN A 387 -38.59 13.64 -22.66
CA GLN A 387 -38.98 12.36 -23.22
C GLN A 387 -38.96 12.48 -24.76
N THR A 388 -38.08 11.73 -25.43
CA THR A 388 -38.35 11.40 -26.83
C THR A 388 -39.56 10.47 -26.83
N PRO A 389 -40.63 10.76 -27.59
CA PRO A 389 -41.79 9.88 -27.63
C PRO A 389 -41.33 8.51 -28.15
N TYR A 390 -41.76 7.44 -27.46
CA TYR A 390 -41.63 6.03 -27.84
C TYR A 390 -41.39 5.86 -29.36
N SER A 391 -40.14 5.69 -29.77
CA SER A 391 -39.85 5.26 -31.13
C SER A 391 -40.02 3.75 -31.13
N LYS A 392 -41.14 3.30 -31.72
CA LYS A 392 -41.31 1.91 -32.13
C LYS A 392 -40.04 1.49 -32.88
N HIS A 393 -39.60 0.27 -32.57
CA HIS A 393 -38.60 -0.50 -33.30
C HIS A 393 -38.28 0.01 -34.71
N ASP A 394 -36.98 0.21 -34.90
CA ASP A 394 -36.28 0.18 -36.19
C ASP A 394 -36.79 -0.99 -37.05
N ASP A 395 -37.71 -0.71 -37.96
CA ASP A 395 -38.08 -1.60 -39.07
C ASP A 395 -38.38 -0.75 -40.30
N LEU A 396 -37.43 -0.69 -41.23
CA LEU A 396 -37.69 -0.28 -42.61
C LEU A 396 -37.83 -1.55 -43.46
N ARG A 397 -39.06 -1.87 -43.87
CA ARG A 397 -39.32 -2.66 -45.09
C ARG A 397 -39.80 -1.75 -46.23
N PRO A 398 -39.54 -2.13 -47.49
CA PRO A 398 -39.58 -1.21 -48.63
C PRO A 398 -41.00 -0.90 -49.09
N LEU A 399 -41.18 0.32 -49.59
CA LEU A 399 -42.40 0.81 -50.23
C LEU A 399 -42.79 -0.04 -51.45
N SER A 400 -44.02 -0.58 -51.46
CA SER A 400 -44.76 -0.86 -52.68
C SER A 400 -46.11 -0.12 -52.67
N SER A 401 -46.35 0.60 -53.76
CA SER A 401 -47.51 1.42 -54.09
C SER A 401 -48.86 0.68 -54.14
N SER A 402 -49.95 1.32 -53.68
CA SER A 402 -51.19 1.54 -54.47
C SER A 402 -52.34 2.16 -53.65
N HIS A 403 -52.75 3.36 -54.08
CA HIS A 403 -54.12 3.84 -54.34
C HIS A 403 -55.34 3.54 -53.43
N THR A 404 -56.07 4.63 -53.14
CA THR A 404 -57.56 4.88 -53.16
C THR A 404 -58.35 5.14 -51.85
N ASN A 405 -58.77 6.42 -51.74
CA ASN A 405 -60.11 6.99 -51.49
C ASN A 405 -60.99 6.65 -50.26
N LYS A 406 -61.29 7.75 -49.54
CA LYS A 406 -62.60 8.30 -49.08
C LYS A 406 -63.53 7.48 -48.16
N GLY A 407 -63.89 8.12 -47.03
CA GLY A 407 -65.30 8.38 -46.69
C GLY A 407 -65.82 7.98 -45.29
N ASN A 408 -66.12 9.01 -44.48
CA ASN A 408 -67.30 9.17 -43.61
C ASN A 408 -67.55 8.34 -42.32
N THR A 409 -67.49 9.09 -41.20
CA THR A 409 -68.46 9.23 -40.07
C THR A 409 -68.99 8.04 -39.27
N ALA A 410 -68.59 8.07 -37.99
CA ALA A 410 -69.40 8.11 -36.75
C ALA A 410 -69.84 6.82 -36.04
N THR A 411 -69.39 6.78 -34.77
CA THR A 411 -70.00 6.29 -33.52
C THR A 411 -69.98 4.80 -33.14
N SER A 412 -69.28 4.59 -32.01
CA SER A 412 -69.49 3.62 -30.92
C SER A 412 -69.40 2.12 -31.23
N SER A 413 -68.30 1.50 -30.80
CA SER A 413 -68.31 0.41 -29.83
C SER A 413 -66.89 -0.01 -29.46
N SER A 414 -66.68 -0.15 -28.16
CA SER A 414 -65.49 -0.67 -27.51
C SER A 414 -65.22 -2.13 -27.91
N SER A 415 -64.13 -2.36 -28.62
CA SER A 415 -63.39 -3.63 -28.58
C SER A 415 -61.92 -3.34 -28.93
N SER A 416 -61.11 -3.09 -27.90
CA SER A 416 -59.67 -3.03 -28.05
C SER A 416 -59.14 -4.44 -28.25
N SER A 417 -58.98 -4.80 -29.53
CA SER A 417 -58.17 -5.94 -29.95
C SER A 417 -56.73 -5.73 -29.47
N SER A 418 -56.26 -6.72 -28.73
CA SER A 418 -54.90 -6.87 -28.23
C SER A 418 -53.88 -6.81 -29.37
N SER A 419 -53.04 -5.77 -29.36
CA SER A 419 -51.75 -5.80 -30.06
C SER A 419 -50.68 -6.17 -29.05
N SER A 420 -50.20 -7.41 -29.18
CA SER A 420 -49.18 -8.05 -28.38
C SER A 420 -47.84 -7.33 -28.53
N SER A 421 -47.39 -6.67 -27.46
CA SER A 421 -45.97 -6.38 -27.22
C SER A 421 -45.38 -7.57 -26.44
N PRO A 422 -44.07 -7.89 -26.53
CA PRO A 422 -43.50 -9.02 -25.79
C PRO A 422 -43.38 -8.64 -24.32
N SER A 423 -44.49 -8.68 -23.58
CA SER A 423 -44.46 -8.55 -22.13
C SER A 423 -43.90 -9.84 -21.57
N SER A 424 -42.62 -9.84 -21.22
CA SER A 424 -42.08 -10.85 -20.29
C SER A 424 -43.04 -10.89 -19.09
N PRO A 425 -43.57 -12.04 -18.66
CA PRO A 425 -44.61 -12.14 -17.61
C PRO A 425 -44.16 -11.62 -16.22
N ASN A 426 -42.93 -11.12 -16.14
CA ASN A 426 -42.18 -10.86 -14.92
C ASN A 426 -41.87 -9.36 -14.71
N ILE A 427 -42.20 -8.47 -15.65
CA ILE A 427 -41.92 -7.03 -15.54
C ILE A 427 -43.23 -6.26 -15.42
N THR A 428 -43.36 -5.45 -14.37
CA THR A 428 -44.48 -4.54 -14.13
C THR A 428 -43.98 -3.10 -14.20
N ILE A 429 -44.71 -2.21 -14.88
CA ILE A 429 -44.37 -0.78 -14.95
C ILE A 429 -45.34 -0.01 -14.06
N GLN A 430 -44.81 0.82 -13.16
CA GLN A 430 -45.59 1.68 -12.28
C GLN A 430 -45.12 3.12 -12.42
N GLN A 431 -46.06 4.07 -12.35
CA GLN A 431 -45.71 5.49 -12.25
C GLN A 431 -45.63 5.89 -10.78
N ARG A 432 -44.56 6.60 -10.41
CA ARG A 432 -44.34 7.12 -9.07
C ARG A 432 -43.88 8.57 -9.17
N THR A 433 -44.60 9.47 -8.52
CA THR A 433 -44.11 10.83 -8.33
C THR A 433 -42.91 10.74 -7.39
N PRO A 434 -41.72 11.19 -7.78
CA PRO A 434 -40.59 10.92 -6.90
C PRO A 434 -40.62 11.84 -5.66
N THR A 435 -39.82 11.54 -4.64
CA THR A 435 -39.89 12.02 -3.23
C THR A 435 -41.16 11.70 -2.46
N THR A 436 -42.17 11.10 -3.09
CA THR A 436 -43.32 10.55 -2.35
C THR A 436 -42.93 9.26 -1.64
N THR A 437 -43.67 8.81 -0.62
CA THR A 437 -43.39 7.56 0.09
C THR A 437 -43.42 6.35 -0.86
N GLN A 438 -42.53 5.38 -0.69
CA GLN A 438 -42.48 4.16 -1.48
C GLN A 438 -43.74 3.30 -1.24
N PRO A 439 -44.61 3.08 -2.26
CA PRO A 439 -45.86 2.35 -2.07
C PRO A 439 -45.70 0.82 -1.94
N ILE A 440 -44.62 0.25 -2.47
CA ILE A 440 -44.36 -1.19 -2.41
C ILE A 440 -43.50 -1.46 -1.18
N SER A 441 -44.03 -2.18 -0.19
CA SER A 441 -43.34 -2.42 1.08
C SER A 441 -42.73 -3.82 1.24
N ASP A 442 -43.10 -4.75 0.38
CA ASP A 442 -42.78 -6.18 0.44
C ASP A 442 -41.70 -6.60 -0.57
N ALA A 443 -41.00 -5.64 -1.19
CA ALA A 443 -39.91 -5.98 -2.10
C ALA A 443 -38.67 -6.45 -1.32
N SER A 444 -37.97 -7.44 -1.88
CA SER A 444 -36.71 -7.93 -1.31
C SER A 444 -35.53 -7.01 -1.65
N VAL A 445 -35.59 -6.36 -2.81
CA VAL A 445 -34.53 -5.45 -3.28
C VAL A 445 -35.14 -4.17 -3.84
N TYR A 446 -34.64 -3.02 -3.40
CA TYR A 446 -34.93 -1.70 -3.95
C TYR A 446 -33.69 -1.18 -4.67
N ILE A 447 -33.76 -0.93 -5.97
CA ILE A 447 -32.70 -0.29 -6.75
C ILE A 447 -33.09 1.17 -6.96
N LEU A 448 -32.34 2.09 -6.37
CA LEU A 448 -32.63 3.51 -6.41
C LEU A 448 -31.59 4.28 -7.23
N HIS A 449 -32.03 4.81 -8.38
CA HIS A 449 -31.24 5.69 -9.23
C HIS A 449 -31.27 7.11 -8.70
N LEU A 450 -30.15 7.53 -8.09
CA LEU A 450 -30.03 8.86 -7.53
C LEU A 450 -29.92 9.90 -8.65
N PRO A 451 -30.50 11.10 -8.48
CA PRO A 451 -30.34 12.17 -9.45
C PRO A 451 -28.86 12.52 -9.62
N SER A 452 -28.43 12.69 -10.87
CA SER A 452 -27.04 13.03 -11.22
C SER A 452 -26.82 14.56 -11.26
N PRO A 453 -25.60 15.05 -10.97
CA PRO A 453 -25.22 16.44 -11.17
C PRO A 453 -25.48 16.93 -12.60
N SER A 454 -25.91 18.19 -12.73
CA SER A 454 -26.24 18.83 -14.00
C SER A 454 -25.99 20.34 -13.91
N PRO A 455 -25.50 21.00 -14.97
CA PRO A 455 -25.30 22.46 -14.98
C PRO A 455 -26.62 23.24 -14.94
N THR A 456 -27.76 22.55 -15.00
CA THR A 456 -29.10 23.12 -14.87
C THR A 456 -29.71 22.97 -13.47
N ILE A 457 -29.06 22.20 -12.57
CA ILE A 457 -29.57 21.91 -11.22
C ILE A 457 -28.52 22.34 -10.21
N PRO A 458 -28.80 23.34 -9.37
CA PRO A 458 -27.87 23.75 -8.34
C PRO A 458 -27.55 22.63 -7.35
N TYR A 459 -26.29 22.47 -6.96
CA TYR A 459 -25.83 21.41 -6.05
C TYR A 459 -26.66 21.32 -4.76
N GLY A 460 -26.99 22.46 -4.13
CA GLY A 460 -27.81 22.48 -2.91
C GLY A 460 -29.22 21.90 -3.11
N SER A 461 -29.80 22.09 -4.31
CA SER A 461 -31.09 21.48 -4.68
C SER A 461 -30.94 19.98 -4.94
N LEU A 462 -29.82 19.54 -5.51
CA LEU A 462 -29.52 18.14 -5.76
C LEU A 462 -29.44 17.34 -4.45
N ALA A 463 -28.64 17.81 -3.48
CA ALA A 463 -28.50 17.15 -2.18
C ALA A 463 -29.84 17.04 -1.44
N THR A 464 -30.66 18.11 -1.48
CA THR A 464 -32.00 18.11 -0.88
C THR A 464 -32.92 17.06 -1.51
N ARG A 465 -32.85 16.89 -2.84
CA ARG A 465 -33.63 15.87 -3.57
C ARG A 465 -33.17 14.45 -3.23
N ILE A 466 -31.86 14.20 -3.13
CA ILE A 466 -31.30 12.90 -2.73
C ILE A 466 -31.79 12.53 -1.33
N ILE A 467 -31.67 13.44 -0.36
CA ILE A 467 -32.10 13.21 1.03
C ILE A 467 -33.61 12.92 1.09
N ALA A 468 -34.43 13.67 0.35
CA ALA A 468 -35.87 13.47 0.34
C ALA A 468 -36.26 12.12 -0.31
N GLU A 469 -35.54 11.66 -1.34
CA GLU A 469 -35.77 10.35 -1.96
C GLU A 469 -35.35 9.18 -1.04
N LEU A 470 -34.26 9.35 -0.30
CA LEU A 470 -33.84 8.38 0.72
C LEU A 470 -34.88 8.29 1.85
N ARG A 471 -35.40 9.42 2.33
CA ARG A 471 -36.47 9.47 3.34
C ARG A 471 -37.74 8.77 2.88
N ALA A 472 -38.09 8.87 1.60
CA ALA A 472 -39.25 8.20 1.02
C ALA A 472 -39.20 6.66 1.10
N HIS A 473 -38.01 6.07 1.29
CA HIS A 473 -37.82 4.61 1.41
C HIS A 473 -37.64 4.14 2.86
N LEU A 474 -37.52 5.06 3.83
CA LEU A 474 -37.22 4.75 5.22
C LEU A 474 -38.31 3.89 5.89
N ASP A 475 -39.58 4.24 5.70
CA ASP A 475 -40.72 3.52 6.31
C ASP A 475 -40.80 2.06 5.84
N VAL A 476 -40.47 1.83 4.57
CA VAL A 476 -40.51 0.51 3.95
C VAL A 476 -39.35 -0.36 4.43
N LEU A 477 -38.13 0.19 4.47
CA LEU A 477 -36.96 -0.53 4.99
C LEU A 477 -37.09 -0.81 6.49
N ARG A 478 -37.76 0.07 7.24
CA ARG A 478 -38.09 -0.18 8.65
C ARG A 478 -39.05 -1.36 8.82
N SER A 479 -40.04 -1.45 7.93
CA SER A 479 -41.09 -2.48 8.01
C SER A 479 -40.60 -3.84 7.52
N ASN A 480 -39.55 -3.86 6.69
CA ASN A 480 -38.92 -5.07 6.17
C ASN A 480 -37.40 -5.03 6.36
N PRO A 481 -36.86 -5.46 7.52
CA PRO A 481 -35.44 -5.39 7.82
C PRO A 481 -34.57 -6.32 6.95
N ALA A 482 -35.19 -7.26 6.23
CA ALA A 482 -34.49 -8.13 5.27
C ALA A 482 -34.38 -7.51 3.86
N ALA A 483 -35.05 -6.38 3.60
CA ALA A 483 -34.98 -5.70 2.32
C ALA A 483 -33.62 -5.02 2.10
N THR A 484 -33.03 -5.20 0.92
CA THR A 484 -31.78 -4.56 0.54
C THR A 484 -32.05 -3.30 -0.30
N LEU A 485 -31.47 -2.17 0.08
CA LEU A 485 -31.44 -0.95 -0.73
C LEU A 485 -30.10 -0.85 -1.48
N ILE A 486 -30.18 -0.72 -2.80
CA ILE A 486 -29.05 -0.53 -3.72
C ILE A 486 -29.12 0.87 -4.30
N LEU A 487 -28.08 1.68 -4.09
CA LEU A 487 -27.99 3.03 -4.66
C LEU A 487 -27.08 3.04 -5.89
N THR A 488 -27.44 3.81 -6.92
CA THR A 488 -26.62 4.01 -8.12
C THR A 488 -26.26 5.49 -8.34
N PRO A 489 -25.41 6.09 -7.47
CA PRO A 489 -24.92 7.47 -7.61
C PRO A 489 -23.86 7.62 -8.71
N ARG A 490 -23.79 8.83 -9.28
CA ARG A 490 -22.65 9.30 -10.06
C ARG A 490 -21.65 10.02 -9.15
N LEU A 491 -20.48 9.43 -8.93
CA LEU A 491 -19.46 9.96 -8.01
C LEU A 491 -18.21 10.47 -8.73
N LEU A 492 -17.47 11.38 -8.12
CA LEU A 492 -16.12 11.69 -8.53
C LEU A 492 -15.16 10.63 -7.93
N PRO A 493 -14.38 9.88 -8.73
CA PRO A 493 -13.46 8.90 -8.17
C PRO A 493 -12.26 9.59 -7.52
N ASP A 494 -11.70 8.97 -6.48
CA ASP A 494 -10.44 9.40 -5.88
C ASP A 494 -9.30 9.27 -6.91
N PRO A 495 -8.26 10.14 -6.85
CA PRO A 495 -7.13 10.06 -7.78
C PRO A 495 -6.51 8.66 -7.79
N ALA A 496 -6.27 8.12 -8.99
CA ALA A 496 -5.73 6.77 -9.22
C ALA A 496 -6.59 5.60 -8.68
N ALA A 497 -7.82 5.84 -8.21
CA ALA A 497 -8.74 4.77 -7.81
C ALA A 497 -9.28 3.98 -9.02
N VAL A 498 -9.17 4.55 -10.22
CA VAL A 498 -9.65 3.98 -11.48
C VAL A 498 -8.59 4.17 -12.57
N ASN A 499 -8.68 3.43 -13.68
CA ASN A 499 -7.71 3.58 -14.77
C ASN A 499 -7.72 5.01 -15.37
N ALA A 500 -6.61 5.43 -15.99
CA ALA A 500 -6.42 6.80 -16.46
C ALA A 500 -7.51 7.29 -17.44
N ASP A 501 -7.96 6.46 -18.39
CA ASP A 501 -9.01 6.82 -19.36
C ASP A 501 -10.34 7.15 -18.67
N THR A 502 -10.58 6.41 -17.59
CA THR A 502 -11.80 6.45 -16.83
C THR A 502 -11.80 7.63 -15.86
N GLU A 503 -10.69 7.85 -15.16
CA GLU A 503 -10.49 9.04 -14.34
C GLU A 503 -10.61 10.28 -15.22
N ALA A 504 -9.94 10.31 -16.38
CA ALA A 504 -10.04 11.41 -17.33
C ALA A 504 -11.49 11.71 -17.74
N SER A 505 -12.32 10.67 -17.94
CA SER A 505 -13.74 10.85 -18.28
C SER A 505 -14.54 11.46 -17.11
N ALA A 506 -14.27 11.04 -15.86
CA ALA A 506 -14.91 11.61 -14.68
C ALA A 506 -14.47 13.06 -14.40
N ARG A 507 -13.17 13.34 -14.50
CA ARG A 507 -12.62 14.69 -14.36
C ARG A 507 -13.10 15.62 -15.47
N LEU A 508 -13.30 15.11 -16.70
CA LEU A 508 -13.89 15.88 -17.80
C LEU A 508 -15.33 16.32 -17.48
N ARG A 509 -16.14 15.44 -16.87
CA ARG A 509 -17.51 15.80 -16.43
C ARG A 509 -17.48 16.86 -15.34
N ASP A 510 -16.68 16.66 -14.30
CA ASP A 510 -16.53 17.59 -13.19
C ASP A 510 -16.08 18.98 -13.67
N LEU A 511 -15.04 19.03 -14.51
CA LEU A 511 -14.58 20.28 -15.12
C LEU A 511 -15.65 20.90 -16.02
N SER A 512 -16.45 20.11 -16.75
CA SER A 512 -17.55 20.65 -17.56
C SER A 512 -18.63 21.29 -16.68
N LEU A 513 -18.97 20.70 -15.53
CA LEU A 513 -19.91 21.27 -14.57
C LEU A 513 -19.40 22.59 -13.99
N LEU A 514 -18.12 22.63 -13.62
CA LEU A 514 -17.45 23.83 -13.12
C LEU A 514 -17.47 24.94 -14.19
N GLN A 515 -17.04 24.62 -15.41
CA GLN A 515 -16.92 25.58 -16.51
C GLN A 515 -18.26 26.16 -16.97
N LEU A 516 -19.33 25.36 -16.94
CA LEU A 516 -20.65 25.77 -17.42
C LEU A 516 -21.49 26.46 -16.35
N ALA A 517 -21.39 26.05 -15.08
CA ALA A 517 -22.33 26.48 -14.04
C ALA A 517 -21.71 26.68 -12.64
N ASN A 518 -20.39 26.55 -12.47
CA ASN A 518 -19.74 26.45 -11.14
C ASN A 518 -20.32 25.32 -10.27
N GLU A 519 -20.81 24.26 -10.91
CA GLU A 519 -21.28 23.04 -10.26
C GLU A 519 -20.16 21.98 -10.22
N ARG A 520 -20.41 20.84 -9.56
CA ARG A 520 -19.42 19.77 -9.38
C ARG A 520 -20.06 18.39 -9.31
N GLU A 521 -19.25 17.35 -9.53
CA GLU A 521 -19.64 15.97 -9.24
C GLU A 521 -19.77 15.74 -7.72
N ILE A 522 -20.43 14.65 -7.30
CA ILE A 522 -20.60 14.32 -5.87
C ILE A 522 -19.41 13.48 -5.40
N ASP A 523 -18.79 13.87 -4.29
CA ASP A 523 -17.77 13.06 -3.62
C ASP A 523 -18.41 11.96 -2.76
N LEU A 524 -17.73 10.83 -2.58
CA LEU A 524 -18.23 9.72 -1.75
C LEU A 524 -18.50 10.17 -0.30
N SER A 525 -17.63 11.02 0.26
CA SER A 525 -17.79 11.57 1.62
C SER A 525 -19.07 12.40 1.75
N GLU A 526 -19.41 13.19 0.73
CA GLU A 526 -20.62 14.01 0.70
C GLU A 526 -21.87 13.13 0.61
N LEU A 527 -21.85 12.08 -0.22
CA LEU A 527 -22.93 11.10 -0.27
C LEU A 527 -23.11 10.38 1.07
N MET A 528 -22.01 9.96 1.71
CA MET A 528 -22.05 9.32 3.04
C MET A 528 -22.61 10.27 4.11
N ASN A 529 -22.29 11.57 4.03
CA ASN A 529 -22.89 12.58 4.91
C ASN A 529 -24.41 12.72 4.66
N MET A 530 -24.86 12.72 3.41
CA MET A 530 -26.29 12.74 3.08
C MET A 530 -27.00 11.50 3.63
N LEU A 531 -26.39 10.31 3.52
CA LEU A 531 -26.95 9.06 4.07
C LEU A 531 -27.00 9.08 5.60
N ASN A 532 -25.92 9.50 6.26
CA ASN A 532 -25.87 9.63 7.72
C ASN A 532 -26.85 10.67 8.26
N SER A 533 -27.23 11.67 7.44
CA SER A 533 -28.23 12.68 7.81
C SER A 533 -29.68 12.16 7.78
N VAL A 534 -29.90 10.99 7.18
CA VAL A 534 -31.20 10.32 7.16
C VAL A 534 -31.23 9.29 8.30
N SER A 535 -31.72 9.72 9.46
CA SER A 535 -31.95 8.87 10.63
C SER A 535 -33.44 8.72 10.92
N ASP A 536 -33.81 7.63 11.61
CA ASP A 536 -35.15 7.51 12.21
C ASP A 536 -35.28 8.37 13.49
N SER A 537 -36.48 8.39 14.08
CA SER A 537 -36.76 9.08 15.36
C SER A 537 -36.11 8.42 16.59
N MET A 538 -35.43 7.28 16.42
CA MET A 538 -34.76 6.50 17.47
C MET A 538 -33.22 6.50 17.34
N GLY A 539 -32.66 7.15 16.31
CA GLY A 539 -31.23 7.26 16.06
C GLY A 539 -30.62 6.12 15.22
N SER A 540 -31.41 5.17 14.72
CA SER A 540 -30.91 4.09 13.85
C SER A 540 -30.58 4.64 12.46
N ARG A 541 -29.40 4.27 11.95
CA ARG A 541 -28.91 4.64 10.61
C ARG A 541 -29.23 3.54 9.61
N LEU A 542 -29.47 3.93 8.36
CA LEU A 542 -29.64 2.97 7.27
C LEU A 542 -28.33 2.22 7.00
N TYR A 543 -28.32 0.89 7.16
CA TYR A 543 -27.27 0.04 6.60
C TYR A 543 -27.57 -0.18 5.11
N ILE A 544 -26.72 0.33 4.22
CA ILE A 544 -26.99 0.36 2.77
C ILE A 544 -25.81 -0.21 1.99
N ALA A 545 -26.11 -1.05 1.00
CA ALA A 545 -25.15 -1.43 -0.03
C ALA A 545 -25.04 -0.29 -1.05
N LEU A 546 -23.97 0.51 -0.99
CA LEU A 546 -23.66 1.53 -1.99
C LEU A 546 -22.97 0.90 -3.21
N LEU A 547 -23.55 1.05 -4.40
CA LEU A 547 -22.86 0.81 -5.67
C LEU A 547 -22.43 2.16 -6.26
N SER A 548 -21.23 2.64 -5.95
CA SER A 548 -20.66 3.85 -6.56
C SER A 548 -20.46 3.66 -8.07
N LEU A 549 -21.15 4.46 -8.89
CA LEU A 549 -21.09 4.44 -10.35
C LEU A 549 -20.47 5.73 -10.89
N SER A 550 -19.15 5.83 -10.76
CA SER A 550 -18.34 6.39 -11.84
C SER A 550 -17.38 5.31 -12.31
N LEU A 551 -17.31 5.18 -13.63
CA LEU A 551 -16.54 4.21 -14.41
C LEU A 551 -15.29 3.71 -13.68
N GLY A 552 -14.96 2.44 -13.86
CA GLY A 552 -13.64 1.86 -13.53
C GLY A 552 -13.44 1.51 -12.07
N ILE A 553 -14.35 1.88 -11.18
CA ILE A 553 -14.74 1.03 -10.07
C ILE A 553 -15.57 -0.05 -10.81
N PHE A 554 -14.99 -1.16 -11.26
CA PHE A 554 -14.83 -2.26 -10.34
C PHE A 554 -15.09 -1.77 -8.92
N PRO A 555 -16.35 -1.83 -8.42
CA PRO A 555 -16.41 -2.70 -7.32
C PRO A 555 -15.89 -3.96 -8.03
N VAL A 556 -14.74 -4.39 -7.59
CA VAL A 556 -14.89 -5.64 -6.93
C VAL A 556 -16.15 -5.46 -6.04
N ALA A 557 -17.35 -5.71 -6.62
CA ALA A 557 -18.13 -6.80 -6.14
C ALA A 557 -16.99 -7.76 -5.94
N ALA A 558 -16.72 -8.08 -4.69
CA ALA A 558 -16.51 -9.47 -4.50
C ALA A 558 -17.51 -10.16 -5.51
N GLN A 559 -17.18 -10.62 -6.74
CA GLN A 559 -15.99 -11.27 -7.27
C GLN A 559 -15.16 -11.90 -6.20
N ASP A 560 -15.75 -12.22 -5.06
CA ASP A 560 -15.06 -12.71 -3.88
C ASP A 560 -13.61 -12.23 -3.79
N GLN A 561 -13.26 -10.96 -4.13
CA GLN A 561 -11.87 -10.51 -3.99
C GLN A 561 -11.69 -10.06 -2.57
N THR A 562 -11.87 -11.08 -1.73
CA THR A 562 -11.36 -11.21 -0.40
C THR A 562 -9.93 -10.69 -0.40
N ALA A 563 -9.67 -9.70 0.45
CA ALA A 563 -8.32 -9.17 0.63
C ALA A 563 -7.47 -10.27 1.25
N ARG A 564 -6.67 -10.98 0.46
CA ARG A 564 -5.89 -12.14 0.92
C ARG A 564 -4.58 -11.67 1.50
N VAL A 565 -4.42 -11.85 2.81
CA VAL A 565 -3.22 -11.44 3.52
C VAL A 565 -2.12 -12.48 3.28
N TRP A 566 -0.98 -12.05 2.75
CA TRP A 566 0.17 -12.91 2.47
C TRP A 566 1.21 -12.83 3.58
N ALA A 567 1.42 -11.63 4.12
CA ALA A 567 2.33 -11.42 5.22
C ALA A 567 1.90 -10.28 6.13
N VAL A 568 2.28 -10.37 7.40
CA VAL A 568 2.04 -9.34 8.41
C VAL A 568 3.33 -8.99 9.12
N PHE A 569 3.56 -7.69 9.29
CA PHE A 569 4.56 -7.16 10.20
C PHE A 569 3.86 -6.49 11.39
N GLY A 570 4.11 -6.99 12.61
CA GLY A 570 3.58 -6.42 13.84
C GLY A 570 4.69 -5.89 14.74
N TYR A 571 4.60 -4.61 15.13
CA TYR A 571 5.39 -4.05 16.23
C TYR A 571 4.48 -3.82 17.44
N THR A 572 4.75 -4.52 18.54
CA THR A 572 3.92 -4.46 19.75
C THR A 572 4.71 -3.84 20.90
N VAL A 573 4.10 -2.83 21.53
CA VAL A 573 4.63 -2.20 22.74
C VAL A 573 4.47 -3.17 23.92
N ASN A 574 5.48 -3.27 24.75
CA ASN A 574 5.49 -4.14 25.92
C ASN A 574 4.26 -3.93 26.83
N GLY A 575 3.96 -4.96 27.63
CA GLY A 575 2.90 -4.88 28.63
C GLY A 575 3.30 -4.02 29.81
N GLU A 576 2.33 -3.74 30.67
CA GLU A 576 2.58 -3.13 31.96
C GLU A 576 3.64 -3.92 32.76
N ARG A 577 4.63 -3.20 33.29
CA ARG A 577 5.73 -3.77 34.05
C ARG A 577 5.89 -3.01 35.36
N ILE A 578 6.61 -3.62 36.30
CA ILE A 578 6.94 -2.94 37.56
C ILE A 578 7.83 -1.71 37.26
N PRO A 579 7.40 -0.49 37.64
CA PRO A 579 8.14 0.73 37.35
C PRO A 579 9.56 0.71 37.91
N LYS A 580 10.50 1.30 37.18
CA LYS A 580 11.93 1.36 37.57
C LYS A 580 12.18 2.04 38.91
N VAL A 581 11.25 2.89 39.34
CA VAL A 581 11.32 3.65 40.58
C VAL A 581 11.19 2.77 41.83
N PHE A 582 10.80 1.50 41.69
CA PHE A 582 10.80 0.53 42.78
C PHE A 582 12.14 -0.25 42.84
N PRO A 583 13.12 0.17 43.65
CA PRO A 583 14.50 -0.35 43.60
C PRO A 583 14.64 -1.81 44.05
N ARG A 584 13.62 -2.38 44.70
CA ARG A 584 13.64 -3.77 45.22
C ARG A 584 12.98 -4.78 44.29
N HIS A 585 12.44 -4.34 43.15
CA HIS A 585 11.72 -5.21 42.23
C HIS A 585 12.41 -5.26 40.87
N PRO A 586 12.63 -6.46 40.28
CA PRO A 586 13.11 -6.58 38.91
C PRO A 586 12.07 -5.97 37.97
N LYS A 587 12.50 -5.28 36.90
CA LYS A 587 11.68 -4.66 35.83
C LYS A 587 10.91 -5.73 35.02
N SER A 588 10.05 -6.44 35.72
CA SER A 588 9.39 -7.64 35.26
C SER A 588 7.99 -7.26 34.80
N LEU A 589 7.51 -7.99 33.81
CA LEU A 589 6.14 -7.91 33.39
C LEU A 589 5.21 -8.25 34.56
N THR A 590 4.15 -7.47 34.76
CA THR A 590 3.13 -7.79 35.76
C THR A 590 2.17 -8.85 35.23
N PRO A 591 1.40 -9.54 36.09
CA PRO A 591 0.33 -10.42 35.61
C PRO A 591 -0.69 -9.70 34.73
N TYR A 592 -0.99 -8.44 35.03
CA TYR A 592 -1.87 -7.62 34.19
C TYR A 592 -1.21 -7.28 32.85
N GLY A 593 0.08 -6.93 32.83
CA GLY A 593 0.83 -6.76 31.60
C GLY A 593 0.88 -8.02 30.74
N ALA A 594 1.01 -9.19 31.35
CA ALA A 594 0.91 -10.46 30.63
C ALA A 594 -0.49 -10.67 30.03
N TYR A 595 -1.55 -10.37 30.79
CA TYR A 595 -2.93 -10.40 30.28
C TYR A 595 -3.14 -9.45 29.10
N GLN A 596 -2.62 -8.22 29.15
CA GLN A 596 -2.73 -7.26 28.04
C GLN A 596 -2.14 -7.82 26.73
N LEU A 597 -1.01 -8.53 26.85
CA LEU A 597 -0.28 -9.07 25.70
C LEU A 597 -0.89 -10.38 25.22
N HIS A 598 -1.35 -11.23 26.13
CA HIS A 598 -2.15 -12.40 25.80
C HIS A 598 -3.38 -12.00 24.98
N GLU A 599 -4.16 -11.03 25.45
CA GLU A 599 -5.33 -10.49 24.73
C GLU A 599 -4.96 -9.88 23.37
N ALA A 600 -3.82 -9.20 23.27
CA ALA A 600 -3.33 -8.70 21.98
C ALA A 600 -2.97 -9.84 21.03
N GLY A 601 -2.36 -10.92 21.54
CA GLY A 601 -2.07 -12.13 20.81
C GLY A 601 -3.33 -12.86 20.34
N SER A 602 -4.35 -12.97 21.20
CA SER A 602 -5.64 -13.57 20.85
C SER A 602 -6.30 -12.80 19.70
N ALA A 603 -6.30 -11.47 19.74
CA ALA A 603 -6.82 -10.66 18.63
C ALA A 603 -6.05 -10.89 17.31
N PHE A 604 -4.73 -11.15 17.37
CA PHE A 604 -3.97 -11.56 16.19
C PHE A 604 -4.33 -12.97 15.74
N ARG A 605 -4.60 -13.89 16.67
CA ARG A 605 -5.06 -15.24 16.35
C ARG A 605 -6.38 -15.20 15.59
N ASP A 606 -7.37 -14.51 16.13
CA ASP A 606 -8.72 -14.42 15.59
C ASP A 606 -8.70 -13.85 14.16
N ARG A 607 -7.87 -12.84 13.92
CA ARG A 607 -7.74 -12.20 12.61
C ARG A 607 -6.92 -13.02 11.61
N TYR A 608 -5.76 -13.53 12.02
CA TYR A 608 -4.73 -14.02 11.09
C TYR A 608 -4.52 -15.53 11.07
N VAL A 609 -4.97 -16.27 12.10
CA VAL A 609 -4.60 -17.68 12.32
C VAL A 609 -5.82 -18.59 12.43
N ALA A 610 -6.81 -18.27 13.25
CA ALA A 610 -7.91 -19.18 13.62
C ALA A 610 -8.75 -19.67 12.42
N LEU A 611 -9.27 -20.89 12.56
CA LEU A 611 -10.28 -21.50 11.69
C LEU A 611 -11.64 -21.37 12.39
N ASP A 612 -12.24 -20.18 12.40
CA ASP A 612 -13.55 -20.04 13.02
C ASP A 612 -14.63 -20.72 12.18
N GLY A 613 -15.44 -21.55 12.83
CA GLY A 613 -16.45 -22.40 12.19
C GLY A 613 -17.63 -21.61 11.61
N VAL A 614 -17.99 -21.98 10.38
CA VAL A 614 -19.29 -21.80 9.69
C VAL A 614 -19.71 -20.40 9.24
N ASP A 615 -19.24 -19.27 9.79
CA ASP A 615 -19.74 -17.93 9.31
C ASP A 615 -18.76 -16.73 9.41
N SER A 616 -17.45 -16.91 9.66
CA SER A 616 -16.49 -15.80 9.65
C SER A 616 -15.76 -15.63 8.32
N ASP A 617 -15.56 -14.37 7.92
CA ASP A 617 -15.00 -13.95 6.65
C ASP A 617 -13.52 -14.38 6.53
N THR A 618 -13.27 -15.52 5.87
CA THR A 618 -11.92 -16.13 5.67
C THR A 618 -10.91 -15.22 4.94
N SER A 619 -11.32 -14.03 4.51
CA SER A 619 -10.51 -13.09 3.76
C SER A 619 -9.28 -12.60 4.53
N GLU A 620 -9.41 -12.31 5.83
CA GLU A 620 -8.37 -11.61 6.59
C GLU A 620 -7.25 -12.50 7.14
N ARG A 621 -7.39 -13.83 6.98
CA ARG A 621 -6.41 -14.81 7.44
C ARG A 621 -5.16 -14.81 6.57
N ILE A 622 -4.00 -15.05 7.19
CA ILE A 622 -2.77 -15.23 6.42
C ILE A 622 -2.83 -16.55 5.64
N VAL A 623 -2.59 -16.47 4.33
CA VAL A 623 -2.65 -17.62 3.43
C VAL A 623 -1.65 -18.70 3.86
N ASN A 624 -2.13 -19.95 3.96
CA ASN A 624 -1.33 -21.13 4.32
C ASN A 624 -0.56 -21.03 5.65
N ILE A 625 -0.98 -20.20 6.61
CA ILE A 625 -0.45 -20.26 7.98
C ILE A 625 -1.09 -21.43 8.73
N ALA A 626 -0.28 -22.23 9.43
CA ALA A 626 -0.78 -23.38 10.19
C ALA A 626 -1.62 -22.90 11.39
N PRO A 627 -2.92 -23.27 11.50
CA PRO A 627 -3.79 -22.77 12.58
C PRO A 627 -3.67 -23.58 13.88
N GLU A 628 -3.23 -24.84 13.78
CA GLU A 628 -3.06 -25.76 14.92
C GLU A 628 -1.65 -25.67 15.52
N LEU A 629 -0.63 -25.95 14.69
CA LEU A 629 0.76 -26.09 15.12
C LEU A 629 1.60 -24.89 14.67
N LEU A 630 2.29 -24.27 15.62
CA LEU A 630 3.24 -23.20 15.36
C LEU A 630 4.39 -23.72 14.50
N ASN A 631 4.53 -23.13 13.31
CA ASN A 631 5.71 -23.29 12.46
C ASN A 631 6.66 -22.09 12.64
N THR A 632 7.87 -22.36 13.12
CA THR A 632 8.89 -21.33 13.38
C THR A 632 9.42 -20.65 12.11
N GLU A 633 9.25 -21.26 10.93
CA GLU A 633 9.60 -20.64 9.65
C GLU A 633 8.53 -19.64 9.16
N ASP A 634 7.28 -19.83 9.59
CA ASP A 634 6.16 -18.97 9.24
C ASP A 634 6.06 -17.76 10.18
N VAL A 635 6.40 -17.94 11.46
CA VAL A 635 6.26 -16.91 12.50
C VAL A 635 7.63 -16.55 13.10
N LYS A 636 8.14 -15.37 12.75
CA LYS A 636 9.43 -14.85 13.23
C LYS A 636 9.21 -13.83 14.33
N VAL A 637 9.59 -14.18 15.56
CA VAL A 637 9.42 -13.32 16.74
C VAL A 637 10.77 -12.83 17.23
N ALA A 638 10.89 -11.52 17.44
CA ALA A 638 12.09 -10.96 18.04
C ALA A 638 11.79 -9.87 19.08
N SER A 639 12.66 -9.77 20.09
CA SER A 639 12.57 -8.77 21.15
C SER A 639 13.93 -8.16 21.49
N THR A 640 13.89 -7.01 22.16
CA THR A 640 15.06 -6.46 22.88
C THR A 640 15.40 -7.31 24.11
N PRO A 641 16.58 -7.15 24.76
CA PRO A 641 16.99 -7.98 25.89
C PRO A 641 16.35 -7.54 27.23
N ASP A 642 15.42 -6.58 27.21
CA ASP A 642 14.67 -6.17 28.40
C ASP A 642 13.71 -7.31 28.81
N THR A 643 13.79 -7.71 30.07
CA THR A 643 13.06 -8.86 30.61
C THR A 643 11.54 -8.71 30.50
N ALA A 644 11.00 -7.50 30.65
CA ALA A 644 9.57 -7.28 30.49
C ALA A 644 9.14 -7.36 29.03
N VAL A 645 9.98 -6.92 28.10
CA VAL A 645 9.71 -6.98 26.65
C VAL A 645 9.75 -8.43 26.15
N LEU A 646 10.75 -9.20 26.58
CA LEU A 646 10.83 -10.64 26.27
C LEU A 646 9.62 -11.40 26.85
N ALA A 647 9.27 -11.16 28.12
CA ALA A 647 8.09 -11.77 28.72
C ALA A 647 6.78 -11.33 28.03
N SER A 648 6.73 -10.10 27.51
CA SER A 648 5.59 -9.61 26.71
C SER A 648 5.44 -10.39 25.42
N ALA A 649 6.55 -10.67 24.72
CA ALA A 649 6.57 -11.49 23.51
C ALA A 649 6.09 -12.92 23.80
N GLN A 650 6.54 -13.50 24.92
CA GLN A 650 6.09 -14.81 25.38
C GLN A 650 4.57 -14.82 25.61
N ALA A 651 4.05 -13.90 26.44
CA ALA A 651 2.62 -13.78 26.75
C ALA A 651 1.77 -13.57 25.49
N PHE A 652 2.23 -12.73 24.57
CA PHE A 652 1.58 -12.50 23.29
C PHE A 652 1.47 -13.78 22.47
N MET A 653 2.55 -14.56 22.36
CA MET A 653 2.52 -15.82 21.62
C MET A 653 1.61 -16.87 22.25
N GLN A 654 1.34 -16.82 23.57
CA GLN A 654 0.33 -17.69 24.19
C GLN A 654 -1.08 -17.35 23.68
N GLY A 655 -1.35 -16.09 23.33
CA GLY A 655 -2.61 -15.70 22.68
C GLY A 655 -2.65 -16.09 21.20
N VAL A 656 -1.54 -15.94 20.45
CA VAL A 656 -1.50 -16.28 19.01
C VAL A 656 -1.62 -17.80 18.78
N TYR A 657 -0.84 -18.58 19.55
CA TYR A 657 -0.84 -20.05 19.54
C TYR A 657 -1.05 -20.59 20.97
N PRO A 658 -2.30 -20.66 21.43
CA PRO A 658 -2.62 -21.17 22.76
C PRO A 658 -2.29 -22.67 22.88
N PRO A 659 -2.23 -23.20 24.12
CA PRO A 659 -2.08 -24.62 24.36
C PRO A 659 -3.08 -25.47 23.54
N LEU A 660 -2.61 -26.58 22.99
CA LEU A 660 -3.40 -27.42 22.08
C LEU A 660 -4.70 -27.96 22.71
N LYS A 661 -4.70 -28.23 24.03
CA LYS A 661 -5.93 -28.64 24.75
C LYS A 661 -7.00 -27.56 24.75
N GLU A 662 -6.62 -26.29 24.81
CA GLU A 662 -7.56 -25.17 24.86
C GLU A 662 -8.15 -24.88 23.46
N SER A 663 -7.35 -25.06 22.41
CA SER A 663 -7.73 -24.71 21.04
C SER A 663 -8.53 -25.77 20.29
N PHE A 664 -8.28 -27.07 20.52
CA PHE A 664 -8.88 -28.14 19.67
C PHE A 664 -9.59 -29.27 20.43
N ASN A 665 -9.78 -29.14 21.75
CA ASN A 665 -10.53 -30.07 22.62
C ASN A 665 -10.19 -31.57 22.41
N SER A 666 -9.00 -31.84 21.87
CA SER A 666 -8.47 -33.15 21.53
C SER A 666 -6.96 -33.09 21.67
N SER A 667 -6.36 -34.24 22.00
CA SER A 667 -4.91 -34.37 21.98
C SER A 667 -4.46 -34.44 20.52
N PHE A 668 -4.13 -33.30 19.92
CA PHE A 668 -3.56 -33.31 18.57
C PHE A 668 -2.15 -33.91 18.64
N TYR A 669 -2.02 -35.15 18.16
CA TYR A 669 -0.74 -35.84 18.04
C TYR A 669 -0.31 -35.71 16.57
N GLY A 670 0.71 -34.89 16.31
CA GLY A 670 1.40 -34.95 15.02
C GLY A 670 1.90 -36.38 14.83
N GLY A 671 1.60 -37.01 13.69
CA GLY A 671 1.89 -38.43 13.44
C GLY A 671 3.36 -38.84 13.56
N ASP A 672 4.27 -37.87 13.72
CA ASP A 672 5.72 -38.06 13.84
C ASP A 672 6.24 -38.07 15.29
N LEU A 673 5.37 -37.89 16.30
CA LEU A 673 5.74 -37.80 17.73
C LEU A 673 5.25 -38.98 18.57
N GLU A 674 4.85 -40.07 17.91
CA GLU A 674 4.49 -41.32 18.57
C GLU A 674 5.76 -41.98 19.14
N LEU A 675 5.73 -42.33 20.43
CA LEU A 675 6.81 -43.07 21.05
C LEU A 675 6.87 -44.47 20.44
N ALA A 676 8.04 -45.10 20.49
CA ALA A 676 8.26 -46.44 19.93
C ALA A 676 7.36 -47.54 20.54
N ASP A 677 6.74 -47.28 21.70
CA ASP A 677 5.77 -48.17 22.35
C ASP A 677 4.31 -47.92 21.90
N GLY A 678 4.09 -47.03 20.93
CA GLY A 678 2.77 -46.62 20.47
C GLY A 678 2.04 -45.68 21.42
N SER A 679 2.71 -45.19 22.48
CA SER A 679 2.18 -44.16 23.35
C SER A 679 2.54 -42.77 22.83
N SER A 680 1.77 -41.77 23.22
CA SER A 680 1.95 -40.40 22.75
C SER A 680 2.07 -39.45 23.93
N VAL A 681 3.15 -38.66 23.98
CA VAL A 681 3.39 -37.69 25.05
C VAL A 681 3.04 -36.29 24.54
N GLN A 682 2.20 -35.59 25.29
CA GLN A 682 1.88 -34.18 25.01
C GLN A 682 2.85 -33.27 25.76
N ALA A 683 3.18 -32.12 25.16
CA ALA A 683 3.90 -31.07 25.85
C ALA A 683 3.20 -30.66 27.17
N PRO A 684 3.95 -30.26 28.21
CA PRO A 684 3.39 -29.76 29.46
C PRO A 684 2.42 -28.57 29.28
N LEU A 685 1.74 -28.18 30.37
CA LEU A 685 0.80 -27.05 30.37
C LEU A 685 -0.33 -27.18 29.32
N GLY A 686 -0.82 -28.41 29.13
CA GLY A 686 -1.93 -28.67 28.21
C GLY A 686 -1.56 -28.61 26.73
N GLY A 687 -0.32 -28.98 26.38
CA GLY A 687 0.17 -28.91 25.00
C GLY A 687 0.65 -27.51 24.63
N TYR A 688 1.35 -26.84 25.53
CA TYR A 688 1.95 -25.54 25.26
C TYR A 688 2.90 -25.61 24.07
N GLN A 689 2.77 -24.64 23.17
CA GLN A 689 3.61 -24.52 21.98
C GLN A 689 4.76 -23.57 22.30
N TYR A 690 5.99 -23.97 21.95
CA TYR A 690 7.21 -23.24 22.31
C TYR A 690 7.68 -22.35 21.15
N PRO A 691 7.31 -21.05 21.09
CA PRO A 691 7.78 -20.16 20.05
C PRO A 691 9.28 -19.88 20.16
N SER A 692 9.95 -19.85 19.01
CA SER A 692 11.31 -19.31 18.92
C SER A 692 11.26 -17.78 18.99
N ILE A 693 11.75 -17.22 20.09
CA ILE A 693 11.83 -15.76 20.30
C ILE A 693 13.30 -15.36 20.27
N GLU A 694 13.70 -14.71 19.19
CA GLU A 694 15.05 -14.18 19.05
C GLU A 694 15.22 -12.94 19.93
N THR A 695 16.24 -12.95 20.80
CA THR A 695 16.54 -11.81 21.65
C THR A 695 17.83 -11.17 21.19
N PHE A 696 17.74 -9.96 20.65
CA PHE A 696 18.92 -9.22 20.18
C PHE A 696 19.49 -8.41 21.33
N GLY A 697 20.69 -8.79 21.80
CA GLY A 697 21.46 -7.95 22.71
C GLY A 697 21.77 -6.60 22.08
N PHE A 698 22.00 -5.54 22.87
CA PHE A 698 22.28 -4.22 22.28
C PHE A 698 23.58 -4.18 21.46
N ASP A 699 24.51 -5.11 21.70
CA ASP A 699 25.72 -5.31 20.89
C ASP A 699 25.51 -6.21 19.66
N ASP A 700 24.28 -6.65 19.39
CA ASP A 700 23.90 -7.33 18.16
C ASP A 700 23.50 -6.28 17.11
N PRO A 701 24.04 -6.31 15.88
CA PRO A 701 23.64 -5.38 14.83
C PRO A 701 22.13 -5.44 14.50
N GLN A 702 21.46 -6.58 14.69
CA GLN A 702 20.03 -6.72 14.48
C GLN A 702 19.19 -5.96 15.53
N SER A 703 19.77 -5.59 16.67
CA SER A 703 19.08 -4.78 17.69
C SER A 703 18.71 -3.39 17.18
N VAL A 704 19.46 -2.87 16.20
CA VAL A 704 19.20 -1.58 15.54
C VAL A 704 17.82 -1.54 14.89
N MET A 705 17.32 -2.69 14.43
CA MET A 705 16.03 -2.82 13.76
C MET A 705 14.81 -2.73 14.71
N ILE A 706 15.03 -2.86 16.03
CA ILE A 706 13.95 -2.80 17.05
C ILE A 706 14.17 -1.60 17.99
N ALA A 707 15.43 -1.30 18.29
CA ALA A 707 15.85 -0.27 19.23
C ALA A 707 17.04 0.52 18.71
N GLY A 708 16.94 1.09 17.49
CA GLY A 708 18.03 1.84 16.83
C GLY A 708 18.54 3.08 17.57
N GLN A 709 17.82 3.56 18.58
CA GLN A 709 18.25 4.60 19.51
C GLN A 709 19.21 4.08 20.59
N ALA A 710 19.20 2.78 20.88
CA ALA A 710 20.09 2.16 21.85
C ALA A 710 21.54 2.22 21.34
N LEU A 711 22.48 2.56 22.22
CA LEU A 711 23.90 2.75 21.89
C LEU A 711 24.19 3.79 20.79
N CYS A 712 23.23 4.66 20.45
CA CYS A 712 23.43 5.74 19.50
C CYS A 712 23.87 7.04 20.22
N SER A 713 25.17 7.34 20.20
CA SER A 713 25.76 8.51 20.85
C SER A 713 25.19 9.83 20.32
N ALA A 714 24.97 9.91 19.00
CA ALA A 714 24.41 11.09 18.34
C ALA A 714 22.94 11.34 18.76
N HIS A 715 22.13 10.28 18.88
CA HIS A 715 20.76 10.39 19.41
C HIS A 715 20.75 10.86 20.88
N GLY A 716 21.63 10.29 21.71
CA GLY A 716 21.81 10.76 23.10
C GLY A 716 22.20 12.24 23.17
N SER A 717 23.08 12.69 22.27
CA SER A 717 23.48 14.09 22.16
C SER A 717 22.33 15.00 21.73
N ALA A 718 21.51 14.57 20.76
CA ALA A 718 20.33 15.29 20.34
C ALA A 718 19.29 15.46 21.48
N ASN A 719 19.15 14.44 22.33
CA ASN A 719 18.29 14.51 23.51
C ASN A 719 18.83 15.50 24.55
N LEU A 720 20.14 15.53 24.78
CA LEU A 720 20.77 16.53 25.66
C LEU A 720 20.58 17.96 25.14
N GLN A 721 20.61 18.15 23.82
CA GLN A 721 20.33 19.45 23.21
C GLN A 721 18.88 19.89 23.47
N TYR A 722 17.90 18.99 23.32
CA TYR A 722 16.51 19.28 23.68
C TYR A 722 16.37 19.70 25.14
N LEU A 723 17.00 18.98 26.08
CA LEU A 723 16.98 19.34 27.51
C LEU A 723 17.61 20.71 27.81
N SER A 724 18.45 21.23 26.91
CA SER A 724 19.03 22.57 26.99
C SER A 724 18.25 23.66 26.25
N SER A 725 17.18 23.29 25.53
CA SER A 725 16.44 24.17 24.63
C SER A 725 15.40 25.03 25.36
N LYS A 726 15.00 26.15 24.74
CA LYS A 726 14.00 27.05 25.32
C LYS A 726 12.63 26.38 25.41
N GLU A 727 12.30 25.56 24.42
CA GLU A 727 11.05 24.83 24.29
C GLU A 727 10.87 23.87 25.48
N PHE A 728 11.92 23.10 25.81
CA PHE A 728 11.91 22.22 26.98
C PHE A 728 11.67 23.00 28.28
N TRP A 729 12.42 24.08 28.50
CA TRP A 729 12.31 24.87 29.73
C TRP A 729 10.98 25.63 29.84
N ALA A 730 10.34 25.97 28.72
CA ALA A 730 8.98 26.51 28.71
C ALA A 730 7.97 25.48 29.21
N THR A 731 7.94 24.27 28.63
CA THR A 731 7.05 23.19 29.08
C THR A 731 7.35 22.75 30.51
N TYR A 732 8.63 22.75 30.91
CA TYR A 732 9.05 22.46 32.28
C TYR A 732 8.46 23.47 33.28
N ALA A 733 8.52 24.77 32.96
CA ALA A 733 7.96 25.81 33.81
C ALA A 733 6.42 25.74 33.86
N ASP A 734 5.78 25.57 32.71
CA ASP A 734 4.31 25.53 32.59
C ASP A 734 3.71 24.33 33.34
N SER A 735 4.41 23.19 33.37
CA SER A 735 3.96 21.97 34.06
C SER A 735 4.36 21.88 35.53
N ALA A 736 5.14 22.84 36.06
CA ALA A 736 5.70 22.75 37.42
C ALA A 736 4.63 22.67 38.51
N ALA A 737 3.54 23.43 38.39
CA ALA A 737 2.44 23.41 39.36
C ALA A 737 1.72 22.05 39.38
N PHE A 738 1.55 21.44 38.20
CA PHE A 738 0.95 20.11 38.05
C PHE A 738 1.80 19.03 38.73
N TYR A 739 3.10 19.00 38.48
CA TYR A 739 3.97 17.99 39.12
C TYR A 739 4.12 18.21 40.63
N ALA A 740 4.10 19.45 41.11
CA ALA A 740 4.06 19.75 42.54
C ALA A 740 2.78 19.24 43.21
N HIS A 741 1.64 19.37 42.51
CA HIS A 741 0.37 18.80 42.96
C HIS A 741 0.44 17.27 43.02
N LEU A 742 0.86 16.62 41.93
CA LEU A 742 1.03 15.16 41.87
C LEU A 742 1.94 14.62 42.99
N TYR A 743 3.03 15.34 43.32
CA TYR A 743 3.92 14.95 44.40
C TYR A 743 3.19 14.85 45.74
N SER A 744 2.38 15.86 46.07
CA SER A 744 1.64 15.89 47.33
C SER A 744 0.57 14.81 47.44
N GLN A 745 -0.02 14.40 46.31
CA GLN A 745 -1.16 13.48 46.27
C GLN A 745 -0.77 12.02 46.07
N ALA A 746 0.20 11.73 45.19
CA ALA A 746 0.35 10.38 44.66
C ALA A 746 1.78 9.86 44.44
N ILE A 747 2.77 10.73 44.18
CA ILE A 747 4.11 10.26 43.73
C ILE A 747 5.25 10.41 44.76
N SER A 748 4.98 10.95 45.95
CA SER A 748 5.99 11.13 47.01
C SER A 748 6.62 9.82 47.53
N GLY A 749 5.99 8.67 47.30
CA GLY A 749 6.53 7.36 47.65
C GLY A 749 7.56 6.80 46.66
N GLY A 750 7.61 7.33 45.44
CA GLY A 750 8.55 6.90 44.38
C GLY A 750 9.57 7.98 44.01
N PHE A 751 9.14 9.24 43.99
CA PHE A 751 9.98 10.36 43.55
C PHE A 751 10.27 11.29 44.73
N ASP A 752 11.44 11.91 44.75
CA ASP A 752 11.71 13.04 45.63
C ASP A 752 11.12 14.32 45.02
N MET A 753 11.00 15.38 45.83
CA MET A 753 10.40 16.64 45.37
C MET A 753 11.15 17.22 44.16
N LYS A 754 12.46 16.97 44.04
CA LYS A 754 13.26 17.40 42.89
C LYS A 754 12.98 16.57 41.65
N GLY A 755 12.62 15.31 41.79
CA GLY A 755 12.31 14.38 40.71
C GLY A 755 10.88 14.49 40.18
N ALA A 756 9.96 15.17 40.88
CA ALA A 756 8.61 15.45 40.41
C ALA A 756 8.59 16.61 39.41
N ASN A 757 8.96 16.34 38.16
CA ASN A 757 9.03 17.36 37.11
C ASN A 757 8.93 16.76 35.70
N PHE A 758 8.86 17.63 34.68
CA PHE A 758 8.72 17.25 33.27
C PHE A 758 9.89 16.42 32.71
N ALA A 759 11.11 16.59 33.21
CA ALA A 759 12.25 15.76 32.77
C ALA A 759 12.06 14.28 33.08
N ASN A 760 11.25 13.97 34.11
CA ASN A 760 10.91 12.61 34.52
C ASN A 760 9.49 12.19 34.08
N ALA A 761 8.85 12.93 33.17
CA ALA A 761 7.45 12.72 32.77
C ALA A 761 7.14 11.26 32.41
N THR A 762 8.02 10.59 31.66
CA THR A 762 7.86 9.17 31.28
C THR A 762 7.87 8.22 32.47
N SER A 763 8.79 8.42 33.41
CA SER A 763 8.90 7.58 34.61
C SER A 763 7.74 7.84 35.58
N ILE A 764 7.29 9.09 35.68
CA ILE A 764 6.14 9.48 36.49
C ILE A 764 4.86 8.88 35.90
N SER A 765 4.64 8.98 34.58
CA SER A 765 3.49 8.37 33.91
C SER A 765 3.46 6.85 34.08
N GLU A 766 4.60 6.15 33.89
CA GLU A 766 4.68 4.69 34.09
C GLU A 766 4.37 4.32 35.55
N PHE A 767 4.82 5.11 36.52
CA PHE A 767 4.50 4.90 37.93
C PHE A 767 3.02 5.15 38.25
N LEU A 768 2.42 6.21 37.70
CA LEU A 768 1.02 6.54 37.91
C LEU A 768 0.10 5.50 37.28
N ASP A 769 0.38 5.07 36.04
CA ASP A 769 -0.36 4.00 35.36
C ASP A 769 -0.35 2.72 36.22
N TYR A 770 0.81 2.35 36.77
CA TYR A 770 0.94 1.21 37.67
C TYR A 770 0.17 1.39 38.99
N GLN A 771 0.31 2.55 39.65
CA GLN A 771 -0.35 2.78 40.94
C GLN A 771 -1.88 2.88 40.81
N ALA A 772 -2.38 3.42 39.70
CA ALA A 772 -3.80 3.43 39.41
C ALA A 772 -4.39 2.02 39.32
N MET A 773 -3.61 1.03 38.86
CA MET A 773 -4.06 -0.36 38.74
C MET A 773 -3.83 -1.19 40.00
N HIS A 774 -2.72 -0.98 40.71
CA HIS A 774 -2.26 -1.87 41.78
C HIS A 774 -2.36 -1.32 43.20
N ASN A 775 -2.74 -0.05 43.37
CA ASN A 775 -2.78 0.60 44.68
C ASN A 775 -4.15 1.20 44.98
N GLU A 776 -4.98 0.45 45.70
CA GLU A 776 -6.33 0.83 46.12
C GLU A 776 -6.36 2.17 46.88
N SER A 777 -5.36 2.45 47.72
CA SER A 777 -5.30 3.71 48.49
C SER A 777 -5.01 4.93 47.60
N LEU A 778 -4.32 4.74 46.47
CA LEU A 778 -4.06 5.80 45.51
C LEU A 778 -5.12 5.89 44.42
N LEU A 779 -5.83 4.80 44.11
CA LEU A 779 -6.94 4.78 43.14
C LEU A 779 -8.00 5.84 43.44
N HIS A 780 -8.31 6.08 44.72
CA HIS A 780 -9.31 7.09 45.13
C HIS A 780 -8.76 8.52 45.24
N ASN A 781 -7.44 8.67 45.34
CA ASN A 781 -6.77 9.97 45.46
C ASN A 781 -6.22 10.48 44.11
N LEU A 782 -6.05 9.59 43.13
CA LEU A 782 -5.64 9.91 41.78
C LEU A 782 -6.87 10.24 40.93
N GLY A 783 -7.00 11.50 40.51
CA GLY A 783 -7.95 11.86 39.48
C GLY A 783 -7.56 11.21 38.15
N GLN A 784 -8.53 10.64 37.44
CA GLN A 784 -8.30 10.10 36.10
C GLN A 784 -7.72 11.16 35.14
N GLU A 785 -8.17 12.41 35.27
CA GLU A 785 -7.64 13.55 34.51
C GLU A 785 -6.14 13.80 34.78
N ASP A 786 -5.66 13.55 36.00
CA ASP A 786 -4.25 13.72 36.35
C ASP A 786 -3.38 12.63 35.73
N VAL A 787 -3.87 11.38 35.70
CA VAL A 787 -3.19 10.26 35.03
C VAL A 787 -3.11 10.51 33.52
N GLU A 788 -4.22 10.92 32.91
CA GLU A 788 -4.27 11.26 31.48
C GLU A 788 -3.36 12.44 31.14
N ARG A 789 -3.31 13.47 31.99
CA ARG A 789 -2.42 14.63 31.81
C ARG A 789 -0.94 14.26 31.99
N ALA A 790 -0.59 13.42 32.96
CA ALA A 790 0.77 12.92 33.13
C ALA A 790 1.20 12.11 31.90
N ARG A 791 0.31 11.27 31.38
CA ARG A 791 0.52 10.50 30.16
C ARG A 791 0.68 11.38 28.93
N TRP A 792 -0.07 12.48 28.83
CA TRP A 792 0.09 13.48 27.78
C TRP A 792 1.46 14.15 27.81
N TYR A 793 1.93 14.62 28.97
CA TYR A 793 3.28 15.19 29.11
C TYR A 793 4.38 14.16 28.79
N ALA A 794 4.20 12.90 29.20
CA ALA A 794 5.11 11.83 28.84
C ALA A 794 5.15 11.58 27.32
N GLY A 795 3.99 11.62 26.66
CA GLY A 795 3.86 11.55 25.20
C GLY A 795 4.58 12.68 24.50
N GLN A 796 4.38 13.93 24.94
CA GLN A 796 5.10 15.08 24.42
C GLN A 796 6.61 14.93 24.58
N TYR A 797 7.09 14.53 25.76
CA TYR A 797 8.52 14.32 26.01
C TYR A 797 9.11 13.26 25.07
N VAL A 798 8.42 12.12 24.88
CA VAL A 798 8.87 11.06 23.96
C VAL A 798 8.85 11.52 22.51
N TYR A 799 7.81 12.24 22.08
CA TYR A 799 7.69 12.78 20.73
C TYR A 799 8.81 13.78 20.43
N GLU A 800 9.11 14.72 21.33
CA GLU A 800 10.18 15.70 21.10
C GLU A 800 11.57 15.07 21.05
N THR A 801 11.79 13.97 21.77
CA THR A 801 13.09 13.27 21.82
C THR A 801 13.25 12.20 20.72
N ASN A 802 12.16 11.65 20.19
CA ASN A 802 12.21 10.52 19.24
C ASN A 802 11.47 10.76 17.92
N GLY A 803 10.68 11.81 17.81
CA GLY A 803 9.93 12.18 16.62
C GLY A 803 10.80 12.83 15.54
N ASN A 804 10.24 12.96 14.35
CA ASN A 804 10.88 13.61 13.21
C ASN A 804 10.72 15.14 13.28
N THR A 805 11.22 15.75 14.35
CA THR A 805 11.09 17.20 14.58
C THR A 805 12.25 17.96 13.95
N SER A 806 11.94 18.96 13.14
CA SER A 806 12.93 19.90 12.60
C SER A 806 13.25 20.95 13.66
N SER A 807 14.18 20.67 14.57
CA SER A 807 14.71 21.73 15.45
C SER A 807 15.54 22.71 14.62
N SER A 808 15.30 23.99 14.83
CA SER A 808 15.92 25.14 14.19
C SER A 808 17.46 25.09 14.13
N ASP A 809 17.95 25.40 12.93
CA ASP A 809 19.18 26.14 12.60
C ASP A 809 20.60 25.60 12.80
N ASP A 810 20.92 24.38 13.27
CA ASP A 810 22.37 24.02 13.30
C ASP A 810 22.82 22.54 13.20
N VAL A 811 21.99 21.58 12.77
CA VAL A 811 22.45 20.19 12.60
C VAL A 811 22.12 19.63 11.20
N LYS A 812 23.16 19.17 10.50
CA LYS A 812 23.10 18.55 9.16
C LYS A 812 22.30 17.22 9.11
N ASP A 813 21.72 16.75 10.20
CA ASP A 813 20.91 15.53 10.22
C ASP A 813 19.82 15.58 11.30
N GLY A 814 18.81 16.47 11.11
CA GLY A 814 17.63 16.55 11.98
C GLY A 814 16.83 15.24 12.13
N LYS A 815 17.17 14.21 11.36
CA LYS A 815 16.55 12.88 11.41
C LYS A 815 17.14 11.95 12.47
N ILE A 816 18.22 12.33 13.17
CA ILE A 816 18.87 11.46 14.17
C ILE A 816 18.00 11.17 15.40
N ARG A 817 17.04 12.06 15.73
CA ARG A 817 16.06 11.81 16.80
C ARG A 817 15.16 10.62 16.46
N ALA A 818 14.78 10.49 15.19
CA ALA A 818 13.91 9.42 14.72
C ALA A 818 14.62 8.11 14.36
N ILE A 819 15.89 7.92 14.74
CA ILE A 819 16.72 6.78 14.33
C ILE A 819 16.12 5.40 14.68
N ALA A 820 15.36 5.33 15.79
CA ALA A 820 14.63 4.13 16.20
C ALA A 820 13.60 3.70 15.16
N GLY A 821 12.78 4.65 14.70
CA GLY A 821 11.79 4.43 13.67
C GLY A 821 12.44 4.12 12.31
N GLN A 822 13.61 4.68 12.02
CA GLN A 822 14.33 4.39 10.78
C GLN A 822 14.79 2.93 10.72
N GLY A 823 15.34 2.40 11.83
CA GLY A 823 15.69 0.99 11.94
C GLY A 823 14.48 0.08 11.81
N LEU A 824 13.37 0.42 12.48
CA LEU A 824 12.13 -0.34 12.34
C LEU A 824 11.60 -0.31 10.91
N ALA A 825 11.73 0.82 10.21
CA ALA A 825 11.32 0.96 8.82
C ALA A 825 12.11 0.07 7.86
N SER A 826 13.42 -0.07 8.07
CA SER A 826 14.24 -1.05 7.34
C SER A 826 13.78 -2.47 7.59
N ASN A 827 13.40 -2.79 8.83
CA ASN A 827 12.93 -4.14 9.15
C ASN A 827 11.59 -4.50 8.51
N VAL A 828 10.69 -3.53 8.36
CA VAL A 828 9.44 -3.71 7.61
C VAL A 828 9.74 -4.02 6.14
N LEU A 829 10.66 -3.27 5.52
CA LEU A 829 11.09 -3.53 4.15
C LEU A 829 11.71 -4.92 4.00
N ASP A 830 12.64 -5.29 4.89
CA ASP A 830 13.28 -6.61 4.89
C ASP A 830 12.25 -7.75 5.04
N ALA A 831 11.27 -7.59 5.93
CA ALA A 831 10.24 -8.60 6.16
C ALA A 831 9.36 -8.83 4.93
N PHE A 832 8.86 -7.76 4.31
CA PHE A 832 8.03 -7.88 3.10
C PHE A 832 8.85 -8.34 1.89
N GLU A 833 10.08 -7.85 1.71
CA GLU A 833 10.94 -8.37 0.65
C GLU A 833 11.26 -9.85 0.83
N SER A 834 11.49 -10.32 2.06
CA SER A 834 11.72 -11.74 2.34
C SER A 834 10.48 -12.57 2.02
N SER A 835 9.27 -12.10 2.35
CA SER A 835 8.03 -12.79 2.02
C SER A 835 7.80 -12.86 0.51
N ILE A 836 8.04 -11.76 -0.21
CA ILE A 836 7.88 -11.67 -1.67
C ILE A 836 8.89 -12.57 -2.38
N LYS A 837 10.16 -12.53 -1.99
CA LYS A 837 11.21 -13.42 -2.52
C LYS A 837 10.88 -14.90 -2.27
N GLY A 838 10.26 -15.20 -1.12
CA GLY A 838 9.77 -16.53 -0.78
C GLY A 838 8.42 -16.89 -1.38
N GLN A 839 7.81 -16.05 -2.22
CA GLN A 839 6.47 -16.25 -2.79
C GLN A 839 5.41 -16.63 -1.72
N GLY A 840 5.48 -15.99 -0.55
CA GLY A 840 4.56 -16.27 0.56
C GLY A 840 4.76 -17.62 1.27
N ALA A 841 5.78 -18.42 0.90
CA ALA A 841 6.07 -19.71 1.54
C ALA A 841 6.66 -19.56 2.94
N HIS A 842 7.41 -18.48 3.19
CA HIS A 842 8.06 -18.17 4.47
C HIS A 842 7.89 -16.69 4.83
N GLY A 843 8.13 -16.33 6.10
CA GLY A 843 8.04 -14.93 6.54
C GLY A 843 6.62 -14.37 6.57
N LYS A 844 5.64 -15.25 6.82
CA LYS A 844 4.20 -14.94 6.88
C LYS A 844 3.85 -13.98 8.02
N MET A 845 4.43 -14.15 9.19
CA MET A 845 4.18 -13.29 10.34
C MET A 845 5.50 -12.89 10.98
N THR A 846 5.83 -11.59 10.94
CA THR A 846 7.02 -11.02 11.56
C THR A 846 6.60 -10.15 12.73
N LEU A 847 6.93 -10.56 13.95
CA LEU A 847 6.55 -9.88 15.18
C LEU A 847 7.78 -9.30 15.89
N ARG A 848 7.68 -8.03 16.28
CA ARG A 848 8.73 -7.29 16.98
C ARG A 848 8.18 -6.70 18.26
N PHE A 849 8.92 -6.85 19.35
CA PHE A 849 8.54 -6.36 20.67
C PHE A 849 9.55 -5.34 21.17
N GLY A 850 9.07 -4.18 21.57
CA GLY A 850 9.90 -3.10 22.07
C GLY A 850 9.12 -2.07 22.88
N SER A 851 9.68 -0.87 23.00
CA SER A 851 9.13 0.20 23.81
C SER A 851 8.32 1.22 23.00
N SER A 852 7.64 2.13 23.71
CA SER A 852 6.88 3.23 23.11
C SER A 852 7.76 4.23 22.34
N GLN A 853 9.07 4.35 22.66
CA GLN A 853 9.96 5.27 21.94
C GLN A 853 10.06 4.91 20.45
N THR A 854 10.32 3.64 20.12
CA THR A 854 10.39 3.20 18.73
C THR A 854 9.03 3.34 18.04
N ALA A 855 7.92 3.04 18.73
CA ALA A 855 6.57 3.20 18.16
C ALA A 855 6.26 4.66 17.78
N VAL A 856 6.53 5.61 18.69
CA VAL A 856 6.33 7.04 18.43
C VAL A 856 7.28 7.54 17.34
N SER A 857 8.53 7.11 17.37
CA SER A 857 9.52 7.43 16.34
C SER A 857 9.08 6.98 14.95
N PHE A 858 8.60 5.74 14.86
CA PHE A 858 8.07 5.17 13.63
C PHE A 858 6.80 5.87 13.17
N ALA A 859 5.85 6.13 14.07
CA ALA A 859 4.61 6.86 13.76
C ALA A 859 4.88 8.24 13.14
N SER A 860 5.87 8.95 13.68
CA SER A 860 6.25 10.28 13.21
C SER A 860 6.93 10.24 11.83
N LEU A 861 7.75 9.22 11.54
CA LEU A 861 8.32 9.03 10.20
C LEU A 861 7.25 8.71 9.16
N LEU A 862 6.23 7.96 9.55
CA LEU A 862 5.07 7.64 8.72
C LEU A 862 4.05 8.79 8.63
N GLN A 863 4.33 9.95 9.26
CA GLN A 863 3.44 11.13 9.27
C GLN A 863 2.02 10.82 9.76
N LEU A 864 1.90 9.91 10.73
CA LEU A 864 0.61 9.55 11.36
C LEU A 864 0.16 10.62 12.38
N ASP A 865 1.11 11.42 12.87
CA ASP A 865 1.00 12.55 13.78
C ASP A 865 0.47 13.82 13.10
N ASN A 866 -0.76 13.74 12.56
CA ASN A 866 -1.42 14.89 11.93
C ASN A 866 -2.54 15.47 12.82
N LYS A 867 -3.04 16.67 12.48
CA LYS A 867 -4.09 17.38 13.24
C LYS A 867 -5.40 16.57 13.39
N GLN A 868 -5.63 15.58 12.54
CA GLN A 868 -6.82 14.73 12.58
C GLN A 868 -6.63 13.51 13.49
N ASN A 869 -5.39 13.11 13.80
CA ASN A 869 -5.06 11.90 14.54
C ASN A 869 -4.17 12.19 15.77
N ALA A 870 -4.77 12.73 16.83
CA ALA A 870 -4.07 13.03 18.08
C ALA A 870 -3.47 11.79 18.79
N ASN A 871 -3.88 10.58 18.42
CA ASN A 871 -3.39 9.34 19.04
C ASN A 871 -1.87 9.14 18.83
N PHE A 872 -1.31 9.62 17.72
CA PHE A 872 0.10 9.38 17.35
C PHE A 872 1.08 10.45 17.89
N THR A 873 0.58 11.47 18.57
CA THR A 873 1.40 12.42 19.35
C THR A 873 1.43 12.08 20.85
N SER A 874 0.69 11.05 21.26
CA SER A 874 0.62 10.55 22.64
C SER A 874 1.31 9.18 22.77
N LEU A 875 1.51 8.70 24.00
CA LEU A 875 2.07 7.36 24.22
C LEU A 875 1.05 6.28 23.83
N PRO A 876 1.42 5.31 22.96
CA PRO A 876 0.60 4.13 22.75
C PRO A 876 0.33 3.40 24.07
N ASN A 877 -0.88 2.86 24.21
CA ASN A 877 -1.23 2.04 25.36
C ASN A 877 -0.32 0.81 25.46
N GLN A 878 -0.12 0.27 26.66
CA GLN A 878 0.62 -0.98 26.81
C GLN A 878 -0.10 -2.11 26.05
N GLY A 879 0.67 -2.97 25.38
CA GLY A 879 0.12 -3.97 24.46
C GLY A 879 -0.45 -3.42 23.16
N ALA A 880 -0.28 -2.11 22.86
CA ALA A 880 -0.65 -1.56 21.57
C ALA A 880 0.21 -2.14 20.45
N SER A 881 -0.41 -2.38 19.29
CA SER A 881 0.23 -3.03 18.14
C SER A 881 0.08 -2.18 16.88
N PHE A 882 1.20 -1.95 16.22
CA PHE A 882 1.32 -1.31 14.92
C PHE A 882 1.48 -2.44 13.89
N VAL A 883 0.58 -2.53 12.94
CA VAL A 883 0.51 -3.67 12.03
C VAL A 883 0.54 -3.19 10.61
N LEU A 884 1.41 -3.76 9.79
CA LEU A 884 1.37 -3.62 8.34
C LEU A 884 1.00 -4.96 7.74
N GLU A 885 -0.04 -4.97 6.92
CA GLU A 885 -0.45 -6.15 6.16
C GLU A 885 0.00 -5.99 4.71
N LEU A 886 0.64 -7.03 4.17
CA LEU A 886 0.92 -7.21 2.74
C LEU A 886 -0.14 -8.16 2.18
N PHE A 887 -0.97 -7.69 1.26
CA PHE A 887 -2.13 -8.44 0.77
C PHE A 887 -2.35 -8.22 -0.73
N SER A 888 -3.15 -9.09 -1.34
CA SER A 888 -3.69 -8.87 -2.69
C SER A 888 -5.21 -9.00 -2.71
N LEU A 889 -5.82 -8.62 -3.83
CA LEU A 889 -7.25 -8.70 -4.05
C LEU A 889 -7.50 -9.88 -5.00
N GLU A 890 -7.93 -11.04 -4.46
CA GLU A 890 -8.02 -12.30 -5.22
C GLU A 890 -9.40 -12.93 -5.16
N SER A 891 -9.91 -13.35 -6.32
CA SER A 891 -11.24 -13.97 -6.48
C SER A 891 -11.23 -15.49 -6.31
N GLU A 892 -10.05 -16.09 -6.17
CA GLU A 892 -9.86 -17.54 -6.11
C GLU A 892 -9.89 -18.05 -4.65
N SER A 893 -10.47 -19.24 -4.46
CA SER A 893 -10.54 -19.89 -3.13
C SER A 893 -9.17 -20.37 -2.63
N TYR A 894 -8.20 -20.57 -3.53
CA TYR A 894 -6.82 -20.99 -3.24
C TYR A 894 -5.84 -20.23 -4.14
N PRO A 895 -5.63 -18.93 -3.89
CA PRO A 895 -4.82 -18.11 -4.78
C PRO A 895 -3.36 -18.54 -4.73
N THR A 896 -2.69 -18.49 -5.87
CA THR A 896 -1.22 -18.52 -5.94
C THR A 896 -0.66 -17.15 -5.56
N PHE A 897 0.58 -17.11 -5.06
CA PHE A 897 1.22 -15.85 -4.72
C PHE A 897 1.27 -14.92 -5.95
N PRO A 898 0.79 -13.67 -5.85
CA PRO A 898 0.61 -12.79 -6.99
C PRO A 898 1.91 -12.09 -7.39
N ASP A 899 1.92 -11.46 -8.57
CA ASP A 899 3.03 -10.61 -8.98
C ASP A 899 3.17 -9.41 -8.01
N PRO A 900 4.40 -8.94 -7.69
CA PRO A 900 4.59 -7.81 -6.78
C PRO A 900 3.83 -6.53 -7.16
N SER A 901 3.49 -6.32 -8.44
CA SER A 901 2.67 -5.19 -8.90
C SER A 901 1.20 -5.27 -8.47
N GLN A 902 0.73 -6.44 -8.04
CA GLN A 902 -0.62 -6.69 -7.55
C GLN A 902 -0.70 -6.73 -6.01
N LEU A 903 0.42 -6.47 -5.33
CA LEU A 903 0.49 -6.41 -3.88
C LEU A 903 0.16 -5.00 -3.37
N TYR A 904 -0.52 -4.98 -2.24
CA TYR A 904 -0.90 -3.77 -1.52
C TYR A 904 -0.46 -3.86 -0.06
N VAL A 905 -0.28 -2.70 0.54
CA VAL A 905 0.04 -2.55 1.96
C VAL A 905 -1.00 -1.66 2.63
N ARG A 906 -1.46 -2.06 3.81
CA ARG A 906 -2.25 -1.21 4.70
C ARG A 906 -1.69 -1.22 6.12
N PHE A 907 -1.81 -0.08 6.80
CA PHE A 907 -1.40 0.06 8.19
C PHE A 907 -2.62 0.01 9.11
N LEU A 908 -2.53 -0.79 10.16
CA LEU A 908 -3.53 -0.94 11.21
C LEU A 908 -2.90 -0.59 12.56
N PHE A 909 -3.67 0.11 13.39
CA PHE A 909 -3.29 0.39 14.76
C PHE A 909 -4.34 -0.19 15.73
N ARG A 910 -3.86 -1.01 16.66
CA ARG A 910 -4.64 -1.52 17.79
C ARG A 910 -4.10 -0.92 19.07
N ASN A 911 -4.86 -0.04 19.72
CA ASN A 911 -4.36 0.76 20.84
C ASN A 911 -4.57 0.12 22.23
N GLY A 912 -3.98 -1.06 22.43
CA GLY A 912 -4.02 -1.79 23.72
C GLY A 912 -5.20 -2.74 23.85
N THR A 913 -5.49 -3.18 25.07
CA THR A 913 -6.49 -4.20 25.39
C THR A 913 -7.91 -3.77 25.00
N GLY A 914 -8.68 -4.68 24.40
CA GLY A 914 -10.07 -4.44 24.00
C GLY A 914 -10.25 -3.49 22.81
N ALA A 915 -9.16 -3.04 22.17
CA ALA A 915 -9.25 -2.21 20.97
C ALA A 915 -9.34 -3.07 19.69
N ASP A 916 -10.13 -2.62 18.73
CA ASP A 916 -10.19 -3.19 17.37
C ASP A 916 -9.00 -2.72 16.51
N PHE A 917 -8.71 -3.47 15.45
CA PHE A 917 -7.77 -3.04 14.41
C PHE A 917 -8.39 -1.91 13.58
N ARG A 918 -7.75 -0.74 13.58
CA ARG A 918 -8.21 0.43 12.80
C ARG A 918 -7.18 0.82 11.75
N SER A 919 -7.62 0.97 10.50
CA SER A 919 -6.73 1.42 9.42
C SER A 919 -6.47 2.91 9.46
N TYR A 920 -5.22 3.32 9.21
CA TYR A 920 -4.84 4.72 9.08
C TYR A 920 -4.03 4.95 7.79
N PRO A 921 -4.18 6.11 7.12
CA PRO A 921 -3.39 6.43 5.94
C PRO A 921 -1.93 6.65 6.34
N LEU A 922 -1.02 6.06 5.57
CA LEU A 922 0.42 6.25 5.73
C LEU A 922 0.89 7.55 5.04
N PHE A 923 2.05 8.05 5.44
CA PHE A 923 2.81 9.13 4.78
C PHE A 923 2.03 10.45 4.61
N GLY A 924 1.08 10.74 5.50
CA GLY A 924 0.30 11.97 5.47
C GLY A 924 -0.76 12.03 4.36
N TYR A 925 -1.07 10.90 3.71
CA TYR A 925 -2.16 10.83 2.73
C TYR A 925 -3.54 11.05 3.36
N SER A 926 -4.53 11.37 2.50
CA SER A 926 -5.93 11.58 2.90
C SER A 926 -6.50 10.36 3.66
N PRO A 927 -7.43 10.55 4.63
CA PRO A 927 -8.11 9.46 5.33
C PRO A 927 -8.81 8.43 4.43
N SER A 928 -9.14 8.76 3.18
CA SER A 928 -9.67 7.79 2.21
C SER A 928 -8.63 6.82 1.66
N ARG A 929 -7.34 7.12 1.82
CA ARG A 929 -6.22 6.38 1.23
C ARG A 929 -5.50 5.50 2.27
N VAL A 930 -6.21 4.50 2.78
CA VAL A 930 -5.69 3.55 3.79
C VAL A 930 -4.99 2.32 3.20
N VAL A 931 -5.04 2.15 1.88
CA VAL A 931 -4.36 1.09 1.12
C VAL A 931 -3.40 1.73 0.11
N LEU A 932 -2.18 1.20 0.02
CA LEU A 932 -1.15 1.66 -0.91
C LEU A 932 -0.63 0.50 -1.77
N PRO A 933 -0.36 0.69 -3.06
CA PRO A 933 0.40 -0.28 -3.85
C PRO A 933 1.77 -0.55 -3.20
N TYR A 934 2.23 -1.80 -3.23
CA TYR A 934 3.50 -2.19 -2.59
C TYR A 934 4.70 -1.41 -3.13
N SER A 935 4.74 -1.11 -4.43
CA SER A 935 5.80 -0.30 -5.04
C SER A 935 5.88 1.11 -4.45
N GLU A 936 4.75 1.79 -4.33
CA GLU A 936 4.67 3.13 -3.75
C GLU A 936 4.95 3.11 -2.24
N PHE A 937 4.47 2.09 -1.53
CA PHE A 937 4.81 1.87 -0.13
C PHE A 937 6.33 1.71 0.01
N LYS A 938 6.96 0.87 -0.81
CA LYS A 938 8.40 0.61 -0.81
C LYS A 938 9.20 1.90 -1.03
N ASP A 939 8.86 2.69 -2.04
CA ASP A 939 9.58 3.94 -2.36
C ASP A 939 9.51 4.96 -1.20
N ASN A 940 8.31 5.19 -0.66
CA ASN A 940 8.13 6.08 0.49
C ASN A 940 8.85 5.56 1.73
N MET A 941 8.77 4.26 1.96
CA MET A 941 9.38 3.62 3.12
C MET A 941 10.91 3.65 3.04
N GLN A 942 11.49 3.48 1.85
CA GLN A 942 12.93 3.63 1.61
C GLN A 942 13.42 5.04 1.95
N GLY A 943 12.61 6.08 1.68
CA GLY A 943 12.93 7.47 2.02
C GLY A 943 13.02 7.77 3.52
N VAL A 944 12.43 6.93 4.37
CA VAL A 944 12.47 7.05 5.84
C VAL A 944 13.25 5.92 6.53
N SER A 945 13.55 4.84 5.81
CA SER A 945 14.33 3.71 6.32
C SER A 945 15.78 4.07 6.63
N LEU A 946 16.36 3.33 7.56
CA LEU A 946 17.79 3.28 7.76
C LEU A 946 18.42 2.49 6.59
N GLY A 947 19.57 2.92 6.10
CA GLY A 947 20.31 2.17 5.08
C GLY A 947 20.93 0.89 5.68
N SER A 948 22.24 0.78 5.58
CA SER A 948 22.98 -0.33 6.16
C SER A 948 23.29 -0.11 7.64
N ILE A 949 23.71 -1.19 8.32
CA ILE A 949 24.31 -1.09 9.66
C ILE A 949 25.55 -0.19 9.66
N ALA A 950 26.29 -0.12 8.54
CA ALA A 950 27.42 0.81 8.39
C ALA A 950 26.95 2.27 8.49
N ASP A 951 25.84 2.59 7.82
CA ASP A 951 25.25 3.93 7.85
C ASP A 951 24.75 4.29 9.25
N TRP A 952 24.18 3.32 9.98
CA TRP A 952 23.84 3.50 11.38
C TRP A 952 25.07 3.82 12.22
N CYS A 953 26.12 3.00 12.14
CA CYS A 953 27.36 3.21 12.88
C CYS A 953 27.97 4.59 12.64
N GLN A 954 27.99 5.03 11.37
CA GLN A 954 28.51 6.33 10.98
C GLN A 954 27.64 7.49 11.48
N ARG A 955 26.31 7.40 11.35
CA ARG A 955 25.39 8.46 11.78
C ARG A 955 25.27 8.56 13.30
N CYS A 956 25.34 7.43 13.99
CA CYS A 956 25.21 7.37 15.44
C CYS A 956 26.50 7.66 16.20
N ASP A 957 27.66 7.67 15.53
CA ASP A 957 28.98 7.70 16.19
C ASP A 957 29.03 6.70 17.36
N SER A 958 28.62 5.47 17.06
CA SER A 958 28.40 4.45 18.08
C SER A 958 29.69 3.75 18.48
N SER A 959 29.81 3.46 19.77
CA SER A 959 30.87 2.63 20.33
C SER A 959 30.52 1.14 20.35
N ALA A 960 29.38 0.75 19.75
CA ALA A 960 28.96 -0.66 19.70
C ALA A 960 30.03 -1.53 19.03
N VAL A 961 30.25 -2.72 19.58
CA VAL A 961 31.36 -3.60 19.19
C VAL A 961 31.33 -3.92 17.69
N PHE A 962 30.14 -4.13 17.12
CA PHE A 962 29.97 -4.44 15.70
C PHE A 962 30.36 -3.30 14.76
N CYS A 963 30.38 -2.04 15.20
CA CYS A 963 30.77 -0.92 14.34
C CYS A 963 32.25 -0.93 13.95
N SER A 964 33.10 -1.53 14.79
CA SER A 964 34.54 -1.66 14.52
C SER A 964 34.88 -2.53 13.29
N GLY A 965 33.99 -3.46 12.92
CA GLY A 965 34.16 -4.36 11.78
C GLY A 965 33.47 -3.91 10.49
N VAL A 966 32.63 -2.89 10.56
CA VAL A 966 31.73 -2.48 9.46
C VAL A 966 32.10 -1.09 8.90
N VAL A 967 32.70 -0.22 9.71
CA VAL A 967 33.19 1.09 9.28
C VAL A 967 34.67 0.98 8.87
N PRO A 968 35.08 1.42 7.66
CA PRO A 968 36.49 1.40 7.26
C PRO A 968 37.34 2.20 8.25
N ALA A 969 38.42 1.60 8.78
CA ALA A 969 39.37 2.33 9.62
C ALA A 969 39.89 3.55 8.85
N ALA A 970 39.70 4.75 9.40
CA ALA A 970 40.20 5.97 8.82
C ALA A 970 41.73 5.85 8.65
N LYS A 971 42.22 5.87 7.40
CA LYS A 971 43.66 5.90 7.13
C LYS A 971 44.25 7.17 7.76
N PRO A 972 45.36 7.09 8.50
CA PRO A 972 46.04 8.28 8.99
C PRO A 972 46.66 9.00 7.79
N GLY A 973 46.01 10.08 7.33
CA GLY A 973 46.38 10.83 6.13
C GLY A 973 47.51 11.81 6.39
N VAL A 974 48.58 11.67 5.61
CA VAL A 974 49.72 12.59 5.45
C VAL A 974 49.22 13.95 4.96
N SER A 975 49.62 15.02 5.66
CA SER A 975 49.30 16.41 5.33
C SER A 975 50.17 16.95 4.19
N ASN A 976 49.55 17.58 3.18
CA ASN A 976 50.19 18.58 2.31
C ASN A 976 49.28 19.82 2.19
N PRO A 977 49.81 21.06 2.25
CA PRO A 977 49.00 22.27 2.35
C PRO A 977 48.87 23.04 1.02
N LYS A 978 47.65 23.54 0.71
CA LYS A 978 47.28 24.89 0.20
C LYS A 978 45.99 24.88 -0.66
N GLU A 979 44.94 25.57 -0.16
CA GLU A 979 44.34 26.85 -0.63
C GLU A 979 43.20 26.59 -1.67
N ASP A 980 41.94 27.03 -1.53
CA ASP A 980 41.38 28.10 -0.69
C ASP A 980 39.82 28.05 -0.59
N LYS A 981 39.31 28.70 0.46
CA LYS A 981 37.95 29.27 0.75
C LYS A 981 36.72 28.40 1.01
N GLY A 982 36.48 28.19 2.31
CA GLY A 982 35.18 27.90 2.93
C GLY A 982 35.35 27.58 4.41
N GLY A 983 35.29 28.60 5.28
CA GLY A 983 35.76 28.54 6.67
C GLY A 983 35.13 27.44 7.54
N MET A 984 36.00 26.63 8.15
CA MET A 984 35.71 25.76 9.30
C MET A 984 36.29 26.41 10.56
N HIS A 985 35.51 26.53 11.64
CA HIS A 985 36.03 26.80 12.98
C HIS A 985 35.78 25.57 13.86
N PRO A 986 36.74 25.14 14.71
CA PRO A 986 36.52 24.05 15.65
C PRO A 986 35.51 24.50 16.71
N ALA A 987 34.30 23.97 16.65
CA ALA A 987 33.22 24.29 17.59
C ALA A 987 32.60 23.02 18.17
N VAL A 988 33.41 22.04 18.61
CA VAL A 988 32.89 20.88 19.35
C VAL A 988 33.74 20.51 20.59
N ALA A 989 34.88 21.14 20.84
CA ALA A 989 35.67 20.92 22.07
C ALA A 989 35.61 22.07 23.10
N GLY A 990 34.96 23.21 22.78
CA GLY A 990 35.04 24.43 23.60
C GLY A 990 33.91 24.66 24.62
N VAL A 991 32.74 24.04 24.44
CA VAL A 991 31.55 24.44 25.21
C VAL A 991 31.46 23.75 26.58
N VAL A 992 31.96 22.52 26.70
CA VAL A 992 32.02 21.80 27.99
C VAL A 992 33.13 22.38 28.90
N GLY A 993 34.22 22.90 28.32
CA GLY A 993 35.27 23.59 29.06
C GLY A 993 34.84 24.97 29.56
N ALA A 994 34.20 25.79 28.72
CA ALA A 994 33.90 27.18 29.08
C ALA A 994 32.82 27.33 30.16
N ALA A 995 31.77 26.50 30.15
CA ALA A 995 30.69 26.60 31.15
C ALA A 995 31.12 26.13 32.55
N VAL A 996 31.94 25.07 32.61
CA VAL A 996 32.49 24.56 33.89
C VAL A 996 33.57 25.51 34.42
N THR A 997 34.41 26.10 33.54
CA THR A 997 35.46 27.01 34.00
C THR A 997 34.89 28.35 34.47
N VAL A 998 33.86 28.90 33.82
CA VAL A 998 33.17 30.12 34.28
C VAL A 998 32.36 29.85 35.55
N GLY A 999 31.69 28.70 35.66
CA GLY A 999 30.98 28.29 36.88
C GLY A 999 31.92 28.07 38.07
N VAL A 1000 33.08 27.44 37.85
CA VAL A 1000 34.09 27.19 38.89
C VAL A 1000 34.81 28.49 39.28
N LEU A 1001 35.16 29.37 38.33
CA LEU A 1001 35.79 30.66 38.62
C LEU A 1001 34.83 31.64 39.33
N THR A 1002 33.54 31.63 39.00
CA THR A 1002 32.53 32.43 39.72
C THR A 1002 32.26 31.87 41.11
N LEU A 1003 32.24 30.54 41.29
CA LEU A 1003 32.14 29.91 42.60
C LEU A 1003 33.38 30.21 43.47
N PHE A 1004 34.59 30.19 42.90
CA PHE A 1004 35.81 30.59 43.61
C PHE A 1004 35.88 32.09 43.89
N ALA A 1005 35.32 32.96 43.04
CA ALA A 1005 35.22 34.39 43.30
C ALA A 1005 34.20 34.71 44.40
N VAL A 1006 33.07 34.00 44.45
CA VAL A 1006 32.04 34.15 45.51
C VAL A 1006 32.54 33.58 46.84
N VAL A 1007 33.17 32.40 46.84
CA VAL A 1007 33.80 31.84 48.04
C VAL A 1007 34.98 32.71 48.49
N GLY A 1008 35.77 33.25 47.56
CA GLY A 1008 36.83 34.22 47.85
C GLY A 1008 36.31 35.53 48.45
N PHE A 1009 35.19 36.05 47.97
CA PHE A 1009 34.54 37.26 48.50
C PHE A 1009 33.97 37.03 49.91
N PHE A 1010 33.40 35.84 50.19
CA PHE A 1010 32.93 35.47 51.53
C PHE A 1010 34.06 35.10 52.51
N CYS A 1011 35.19 34.55 52.02
CA CYS A 1011 36.37 34.30 52.85
C CYS A 1011 37.16 35.59 53.15
N CYS A 1012 37.22 36.56 52.23
CA CYS A 1012 37.87 37.86 52.47
C CYS A 1012 37.12 38.77 53.45
N LEU A 1013 35.84 38.53 53.71
CA LEU A 1013 35.05 39.28 54.69
C LEU A 1013 35.02 38.66 56.10
N ARG A 1014 35.72 37.54 56.36
CA ARG A 1014 35.61 36.84 57.66
C ARG A 1014 36.89 36.51 58.42
N THR A 1015 38.07 36.94 57.99
CA THR A 1015 39.31 36.70 58.76
C THR A 1015 40.16 37.94 58.94
N ASN A 1016 39.67 38.87 59.74
CA ASN A 1016 40.53 39.69 60.58
C ASN A 1016 40.75 38.92 61.89
N ARG A 1017 41.90 38.23 62.04
CA ARG A 1017 42.65 38.05 63.30
C ARG A 1017 43.85 37.10 63.15
N VAL A 1018 45.04 37.69 63.36
CA VAL A 1018 46.22 37.15 64.08
C VAL A 1018 47.12 36.11 63.40
N ARG A 1019 48.29 36.62 62.97
CA ARG A 1019 49.67 36.06 62.95
C ARG A 1019 49.91 34.62 63.47
N ARG A 1020 50.66 33.83 62.69
CA ARG A 1020 52.04 33.33 63.00
C ARG A 1020 52.71 32.60 61.82
N LYS A 1021 54.05 32.62 61.83
CA LYS A 1021 55.04 32.25 60.79
C LYS A 1021 55.50 30.77 60.84
N SER A 1022 56.25 30.39 59.79
CA SER A 1022 57.34 29.37 59.69
C SER A 1022 56.88 27.93 59.40
N SER A 1023 57.58 27.07 58.65
CA SER A 1023 58.81 27.11 57.81
C SER A 1023 58.99 25.74 57.11
N LEU A 1024 59.72 25.75 55.99
CA LEU A 1024 60.55 24.72 55.34
C LEU A 1024 60.56 23.24 55.81
N GLY A 1025 60.64 22.35 54.80
CA GLY A 1025 61.30 21.03 54.81
C GLY A 1025 60.58 20.06 53.86
N GLY A 1026 61.13 19.44 52.82
CA GLY A 1026 62.52 19.10 52.48
C GLY A 1026 62.73 17.58 52.54
N PHE A 1027 63.20 16.99 51.41
CA PHE A 1027 63.76 15.62 51.24
C PHE A 1027 62.77 14.43 51.09
N LYS A 1028 63.02 13.34 50.33
CA LYS A 1028 64.17 12.81 49.57
C LYS A 1028 63.67 11.76 48.54
N ARG A 1029 64.48 11.56 47.51
CA ARG A 1029 64.39 10.70 46.32
C ARG A 1029 64.70 9.20 46.59
N ASN A 1030 64.25 8.29 45.71
CA ASN A 1030 64.98 7.20 45.00
C ASN A 1030 63.93 6.20 44.45
N SER A 1031 63.97 5.66 43.23
CA SER A 1031 65.06 5.19 42.37
C SER A 1031 64.60 5.09 40.90
N LYS A 1032 65.56 4.86 39.98
CA LYS A 1032 65.52 5.14 38.53
C LYS A 1032 65.95 3.87 37.74
N MET A 1033 65.60 3.85 36.44
CA MET A 1033 66.25 3.16 35.28
C MET A 1033 65.72 1.77 34.89
N ALA A 1034 65.69 1.34 33.62
CA ALA A 1034 65.93 1.97 32.30
C ALA A 1034 65.54 0.98 31.18
N SER A 1035 65.09 1.48 30.02
CA SER A 1035 65.63 1.19 28.68
C SER A 1035 64.60 1.58 27.59
N ASP A 1036 64.56 2.86 27.24
CA ASP A 1036 64.04 3.30 25.95
C ASP A 1036 65.20 3.33 24.97
N SER A 1037 65.00 2.74 23.80
CA SER A 1037 65.87 2.90 22.64
C SER A 1037 65.02 3.24 21.43
N ASP A 1038 65.07 4.50 21.02
CA ASP A 1038 64.65 5.02 19.73
C ASP A 1038 65.45 4.38 18.59
N VAL A 1039 64.78 3.98 17.51
CA VAL A 1039 65.39 3.92 16.17
C VAL A 1039 64.35 4.26 15.10
N THR A 1040 64.53 5.41 14.45
CA THR A 1040 63.96 5.75 13.14
C THR A 1040 64.91 5.29 12.04
N PHE A 1041 64.43 4.91 10.83
CA PHE A 1041 65.04 5.24 9.52
C PHE A 1041 64.14 4.83 8.32
N ASN A 1042 63.85 5.84 7.48
CA ASN A 1042 63.80 5.96 6.01
C ASN A 1042 63.41 4.79 5.06
N ASN A 1043 62.45 5.09 4.17
CA ASN A 1043 62.34 4.57 2.78
C ASN A 1043 63.42 5.24 1.88
N PRO A 1044 63.89 4.69 0.72
CA PRO A 1044 63.05 4.62 -0.51
C PRO A 1044 63.44 3.61 -1.65
N GLN A 1045 62.54 3.55 -2.66
CA GLN A 1045 62.76 3.49 -4.14
C GLN A 1045 63.06 2.19 -4.95
N TRP A 1046 62.06 1.87 -5.80
CA TRP A 1046 62.04 1.59 -7.27
C TRP A 1046 63.06 0.67 -7.98
N GLY A 1047 62.53 -0.20 -8.85
CA GLY A 1047 63.24 -0.78 -10.00
C GLY A 1047 62.35 -1.68 -10.87
N ALA A 1048 62.25 -1.37 -12.16
CA ALA A 1048 61.31 -1.91 -13.14
C ALA A 1048 61.89 -3.03 -14.05
N ASP A 1049 60.97 -3.60 -14.84
CA ASP A 1049 61.12 -4.30 -16.13
C ASP A 1049 61.44 -5.82 -16.19
N ILE A 1050 60.52 -6.58 -16.80
CA ILE A 1050 60.66 -7.33 -18.08
C ILE A 1050 59.29 -7.95 -18.48
N LYS A 1051 58.95 -7.91 -19.77
CA LYS A 1051 57.74 -8.45 -20.43
C LYS A 1051 58.12 -9.63 -21.38
N PRO A 1052 57.16 -10.33 -22.03
CA PRO A 1052 56.58 -11.67 -21.74
C PRO A 1052 57.19 -12.85 -22.59
N PRO A 1053 56.70 -14.10 -22.44
CA PRO A 1053 55.88 -14.68 -23.52
C PRO A 1053 54.73 -15.63 -23.08
N ALA A 1054 54.06 -16.19 -24.09
CA ALA A 1054 52.71 -16.74 -24.18
C ALA A 1054 52.33 -18.04 -23.43
N ALA A 1055 51.02 -18.11 -23.12
CA ALA A 1055 50.08 -19.24 -23.16
C ALA A 1055 50.48 -20.65 -22.67
N SER A 1056 49.79 -21.13 -21.62
CA SER A 1056 48.94 -22.35 -21.65
C SER A 1056 48.31 -22.60 -20.27
N ALA A 1057 47.08 -23.12 -20.29
CA ALA A 1057 46.22 -23.39 -19.15
C ALA A 1057 46.77 -24.46 -18.18
N ARG A 1058 46.55 -24.25 -16.88
CA ARG A 1058 46.11 -25.26 -15.88
C ARG A 1058 46.03 -24.59 -14.50
N GLY A 1059 44.82 -24.49 -13.96
CA GLY A 1059 44.60 -24.07 -12.59
C GLY A 1059 45.17 -25.10 -11.62
N TYR A 1060 46.03 -24.65 -10.71
CA TYR A 1060 46.41 -25.39 -9.51
C TYR A 1060 45.57 -24.85 -8.35
N GLU A 1061 44.75 -25.71 -7.77
CA GLU A 1061 44.03 -25.46 -6.53
C GLU A 1061 45.02 -25.66 -5.35
N ARG A 1062 45.22 -24.62 -4.54
CA ARG A 1062 45.99 -24.70 -3.29
C ARG A 1062 45.04 -25.03 -2.15
N HIS A 1063 45.20 -26.20 -1.54
CA HIS A 1063 44.73 -26.45 -0.18
C HIS A 1063 45.69 -25.75 0.80
N GLY A 1064 45.17 -24.85 1.61
CA GLY A 1064 45.89 -24.19 2.70
C GLY A 1064 44.93 -23.91 3.85
N SER A 1065 45.02 -24.72 4.90
CA SER A 1065 44.37 -24.52 6.19
C SER A 1065 45.01 -23.33 6.90
N TRP A 1066 44.21 -22.41 7.44
CA TRP A 1066 44.69 -21.34 8.32
C TRP A 1066 44.30 -21.68 9.76
N GLU A 1067 45.23 -22.26 10.52
CA GLU A 1067 45.19 -22.25 11.99
C GLU A 1067 46.28 -21.35 12.56
N MET A 1068 45.90 -20.61 13.60
CA MET A 1068 46.73 -19.72 14.40
C MET A 1068 47.75 -20.51 15.21
N ALA A 1069 49.03 -20.12 15.13
CA ALA A 1069 50.06 -20.59 16.05
C ALA A 1069 50.30 -19.56 17.16
N ASN A 1070 50.10 -19.96 18.42
CA ASN A 1070 50.73 -19.32 19.57
C ASN A 1070 51.18 -20.41 20.56
N SER A 1071 52.40 -20.30 21.07
CA SER A 1071 52.96 -21.16 22.12
C SER A 1071 53.54 -20.30 23.27
N PRO A 1072 53.63 -20.84 24.50
CA PRO A 1072 53.37 -20.10 25.76
C PRO A 1072 54.63 -19.82 26.61
N PRO A 1073 54.51 -19.22 27.82
CA PRO A 1073 54.67 -20.04 29.03
C PRO A 1073 53.87 -19.66 30.31
N ARG A 1074 53.40 -20.72 31.00
CA ARG A 1074 53.36 -21.09 32.45
C ARG A 1074 53.09 -20.08 33.61
N LEU A 1075 51.96 -20.36 34.30
CA LEU A 1075 51.70 -20.64 35.74
C LEU A 1075 52.05 -19.64 36.88
N ALA A 1076 51.02 -19.19 37.62
CA ALA A 1076 50.96 -19.24 39.10
C ALA A 1076 49.53 -19.02 39.69
N ASN A 1077 49.03 -20.05 40.38
CA ASN A 1077 48.09 -20.14 41.51
C ASN A 1077 47.14 -18.98 41.91
N CYS A 1078 45.84 -19.29 42.04
CA CYS A 1078 45.15 -19.14 43.34
C CYS A 1078 43.97 -20.13 43.49
N ARG A 1079 43.90 -20.74 44.68
CA ARG A 1079 42.99 -21.82 45.09
C ARG A 1079 41.56 -21.32 45.32
N VAL A 1080 40.56 -22.09 44.88
CA VAL A 1080 39.20 -22.08 45.47
C VAL A 1080 38.92 -23.45 46.07
N ARG A 1081 38.36 -23.42 47.28
CA ARG A 1081 38.12 -24.54 48.18
C ARG A 1081 36.85 -25.29 47.73
N SER A 1082 36.98 -26.60 47.59
CA SER A 1082 35.93 -27.56 47.26
C SER A 1082 34.84 -27.66 48.33
N SER A 1083 33.59 -27.81 47.90
CA SER A 1083 32.57 -28.61 48.58
C SER A 1083 31.88 -29.46 47.52
N ALA A 1084 31.91 -30.76 47.75
CA ALA A 1084 31.59 -31.83 46.82
C ALA A 1084 30.08 -32.17 46.78
N LEU A 1085 29.63 -32.54 45.58
CA LEU A 1085 28.64 -33.58 45.30
C LEU A 1085 28.86 -33.98 43.83
N THR A 1086 29.77 -34.92 43.63
CA THR A 1086 29.82 -35.88 42.50
C THR A 1086 29.10 -37.16 43.00
N ASP A 1087 28.55 -38.11 42.26
CA ASP A 1087 28.66 -38.64 40.88
C ASP A 1087 27.24 -39.13 40.47
N ASP A 1088 26.83 -39.50 39.24
CA ASP A 1088 27.38 -40.46 38.28
C ASP A 1088 26.57 -40.40 36.95
N ILE A 1089 27.15 -41.01 35.90
CA ILE A 1089 26.64 -41.36 34.55
C ILE A 1089 27.13 -40.45 33.41
N GLU A 1090 28.39 -40.69 33.02
CA GLU A 1090 28.87 -40.64 31.63
C GLU A 1090 28.49 -41.97 30.93
N GLU A 1091 27.96 -41.90 29.70
CA GLU A 1091 28.09 -42.97 28.70
C GLU A 1091 28.49 -42.38 27.34
N GLU A 1092 29.27 -43.19 26.62
CA GLU A 1092 30.36 -42.87 25.70
C GLU A 1092 29.90 -42.90 24.22
N TRP A 1093 30.15 -41.85 23.43
CA TRP A 1093 29.96 -41.89 21.96
C TRP A 1093 31.32 -42.08 21.26
N GLN A 1094 31.55 -43.30 20.76
CA GLN A 1094 32.77 -43.65 20.02
C GLN A 1094 32.78 -43.04 18.61
N LEU A 1095 33.85 -42.28 18.31
CA LEU A 1095 34.22 -41.83 16.98
C LEU A 1095 34.95 -42.95 16.21
N HIS A 1096 34.34 -43.51 15.17
CA HIS A 1096 35.04 -44.37 14.23
C HIS A 1096 35.76 -43.55 13.14
N ASN A 1097 37.05 -43.29 13.37
CA ASN A 1097 38.01 -42.81 12.37
C ASN A 1097 38.65 -44.02 11.65
N SER A 1098 37.99 -44.60 10.65
CA SER A 1098 38.67 -45.41 9.61
C SER A 1098 37.75 -45.85 8.47
N MET A 1099 37.36 -44.94 7.59
CA MET A 1099 37.01 -45.30 6.21
C MET A 1099 37.56 -44.23 5.26
N GLU A 1100 38.35 -44.65 4.27
CA GLU A 1100 38.83 -43.76 3.21
C GLU A 1100 37.63 -43.17 2.43
N PRO A 1101 37.68 -41.87 2.06
CA PRO A 1101 36.62 -41.25 1.27
C PRO A 1101 36.52 -41.89 -0.12
N VAL A 1102 35.29 -42.19 -0.53
CA VAL A 1102 34.96 -42.72 -1.86
C VAL A 1102 35.36 -41.70 -2.93
N LYS A 1103 36.22 -42.10 -3.87
CA LYS A 1103 36.56 -41.29 -5.06
C LYS A 1103 35.35 -41.17 -5.98
N ALA A 1104 34.80 -39.98 -6.11
CA ALA A 1104 33.83 -39.66 -7.17
C ALA A 1104 34.55 -39.67 -8.54
N ARG A 1105 34.00 -40.43 -9.50
CA ARG A 1105 34.33 -40.28 -10.93
C ARG A 1105 33.28 -39.38 -11.54
N GLU A 1106 33.70 -38.23 -12.06
CA GLU A 1106 32.85 -37.37 -12.89
C GLU A 1106 32.65 -38.03 -14.26
N HIS A 1107 31.39 -38.21 -14.65
CA HIS A 1107 31.02 -38.28 -16.06
C HIS A 1107 29.69 -37.55 -16.27
N VAL A 1108 29.82 -36.44 -17.00
CA VAL A 1108 28.87 -35.53 -17.67
C VAL A 1108 27.88 -34.80 -16.78
#